data_AF-A0A8H8VGV6-F1
#
_entry.id   AF-A0A8H8VGV6-F1
#
_cell.length_a   1.000
_cell.length_b   1.000
_cell.length_c   1.000
_cell.angle_alpha   90.00
_cell.angle_beta   90.00
_cell.angle_gamma   90.00
#
_symmetry.space_group_name_H-M   'P 1'
#
loop_
_entity.id
_entity.type
_entity.pdbx_description
1 polymer ?
#
loop_
_entity_poly.entity_id
_entity_poly.type
_entity_poly.pdbx_seq_one_letter_code
_entity_poly.pdbx_strand_id
1 'polypeptide(L)'
;MSGSYPEDNFRPSGYEFEESDHHRPNTNNYDQWRTSTVQVPYGGYPSSFQPLTSAGLYGPGSGSRSPNIQLPLEPPQPINDMFRFPPQPLPQSPFPPGYSDAKARFPHPSDGKMGEPMKYREACLRRFSAAIRNKPNWTEKILDRKLFIKWLRETKAADSHPREQNTLLWTKDDIHFVYKELTKRYKPYVEGFKGRLQPDIDGVWRCDDFLDEKERRELIDATSTLENITEARKDWHPNSNNQVLNLVHSSLWPIIYNVTIDSSGNPVTPPNGGKDWTSKYFCWLPSEFEISSNGETKVASYINNLSTTKQKELFYPILGRIFDKFISLFNHVLANLNEGSYDHERVERDYRYSQPERLSQRDHDRRWERLLKQFEERKYLLTVRLHESEPEDDCYGFSDDEYEQQEDVDNEINLEYEEESDCEDQYECGQDYYIVRDMGDVLDQGMWRPPKPKILKEVKLEGTTSRVLVKMANIILTPDQPKYNGGSWHVEAMENERIVSTGIYYYSQENITTSHLAFRKEVKLDTPDENEWSGDEFDDNEGNETWRWNNRDQEREDDWEAKYDMNILDQPNQEVGAVETKENRAIAFPNIFQHRVEPFELIDKSKEGHRKILVFFLCDPSHDIPTTRTIAPQQPEFREEFVQALCDGPIGNLPPELHQEILKRLPPVISKEEALEYRRHLMEERGKATKKTSERLGRSTSYHL
;
A
#
# COMPACT_ATOMS: atom_id res chain seq x y z
N MET A 1 -17.45 27.70 65.86
CA MET A 1 -18.88 27.31 65.82
C MET A 1 -19.18 26.87 64.39
N SER A 2 -19.65 25.68 64.04
CA SER A 2 -19.79 24.37 64.67
C SER A 2 -20.71 23.55 63.76
N GLY A 3 -20.32 22.32 63.43
CA GLY A 3 -21.22 21.22 63.02
C GLY A 3 -20.88 20.61 61.65
N SER A 4 -20.17 19.47 61.52
CA SER A 4 -20.49 18.06 61.89
C SER A 4 -21.43 17.40 60.88
N TYR A 5 -21.08 16.34 60.13
CA TYR A 5 -20.80 14.92 60.48
C TYR A 5 -20.39 14.14 59.17
N PRO A 6 -20.00 12.84 59.17
CA PRO A 6 -18.92 12.14 59.88
C PRO A 6 -18.06 11.19 58.99
N GLU A 7 -17.03 10.62 59.64
CA GLU A 7 -16.04 9.62 59.19
C GLU A 7 -16.52 8.15 59.22
N ASP A 8 -15.66 7.27 58.64
CA ASP A 8 -15.33 5.88 59.02
C ASP A 8 -16.28 4.72 58.64
N ASN A 9 -15.85 3.50 58.27
CA ASN A 9 -14.53 2.86 58.10
C ASN A 9 -14.76 1.50 57.38
N PHE A 10 -13.73 0.97 56.69
CA PHE A 10 -13.25 -0.44 56.65
C PHE A 10 -12.53 -0.81 55.33
N ARG A 11 -11.19 -0.75 55.37
CA ARG A 11 -10.21 -1.59 54.64
C ARG A 11 -10.06 -2.95 55.38
N PRO A 12 -9.54 -4.07 54.80
CA PRO A 12 -8.17 -4.21 54.21
C PRO A 12 -8.11 -5.19 53.00
N SER A 13 -7.03 -5.55 52.29
CA SER A 13 -5.55 -5.41 52.22
C SER A 13 -5.19 -5.92 50.80
N GLY A 14 -4.11 -5.60 50.08
CA GLY A 14 -2.80 -5.02 50.33
C GLY A 14 -1.96 -5.17 49.03
N TYR A 15 -0.74 -4.66 49.06
CA TYR A 15 0.29 -4.58 48.01
C TYR A 15 0.30 -3.31 47.16
N GLU A 16 1.00 -2.32 47.71
CA GLU A 16 1.70 -1.25 47.00
C GLU A 16 2.89 -1.83 46.20
N PHE A 17 3.21 -1.22 45.06
CA PHE A 17 4.55 -1.26 44.49
C PHE A 17 4.98 0.16 44.17
N GLU A 18 6.13 0.52 44.73
CA GLU A 18 6.84 1.80 44.60
C GLU A 18 7.36 2.02 43.18
N GLU A 19 7.30 3.28 42.74
CA GLU A 19 8.12 3.83 41.68
C GLU A 19 9.59 3.82 42.11
N SER A 20 10.48 3.32 41.24
CA SER A 20 11.91 3.66 41.33
C SER A 20 12.56 3.71 39.95
N ASP A 21 13.48 4.67 39.87
CA ASP A 21 14.21 5.18 38.73
C ASP A 21 15.04 4.15 37.95
N HIS A 22 15.25 4.54 36.69
CA HIS A 22 16.38 4.25 35.80
C HIS A 22 17.48 3.34 36.34
N HIS A 23 17.62 2.14 35.77
CA HIS A 23 18.91 1.51 35.47
C HIS A 23 18.75 0.55 34.27
N ARG A 24 19.60 0.72 33.25
CA ARG A 24 19.71 -0.14 32.05
C ARG A 24 19.95 -1.60 32.45
N PRO A 25 19.25 -2.60 31.88
CA PRO A 25 19.70 -3.98 31.93
C PRO A 25 20.54 -4.32 30.70
N ASN A 26 21.72 -4.82 31.02
CA ASN A 26 22.76 -5.42 30.22
C ASN A 26 22.22 -6.42 29.16
N THR A 27 22.70 -6.26 27.93
CA THR A 27 22.62 -7.26 26.85
C THR A 27 23.53 -8.44 27.18
N ASN A 28 22.97 -9.55 27.65
CA ASN A 28 23.46 -10.93 27.46
C ASN A 28 22.73 -11.88 28.42
N ASN A 29 21.80 -12.68 27.87
CA ASN A 29 21.40 -14.03 28.29
C ASN A 29 19.95 -14.29 27.91
N TYR A 30 19.69 -14.97 26.80
CA TYR A 30 18.53 -15.87 26.66
C TYR A 30 18.83 -16.93 25.58
N ASP A 31 19.85 -17.74 25.86
CA ASP A 31 19.94 -19.13 25.39
C ASP A 31 19.35 -20.01 26.49
N GLN A 32 18.03 -20.26 26.47
CA GLN A 32 17.39 -21.30 27.30
C GLN A 32 15.88 -21.39 27.03
N TRP A 33 15.44 -21.92 25.88
CA TRP A 33 14.14 -22.63 25.76
C TRP A 33 14.19 -23.61 24.59
N ARG A 34 14.95 -24.69 24.77
CA ARG A 34 14.78 -25.94 24.02
C ARG A 34 14.07 -26.95 24.94
N THR A 35 13.18 -27.74 24.34
CA THR A 35 12.62 -29.01 24.80
C THR A 35 11.68 -29.00 26.02
N SER A 36 10.38 -29.13 25.73
CA SER A 36 9.44 -29.89 26.56
C SER A 36 8.66 -30.85 25.68
N THR A 37 9.36 -31.90 25.22
CA THR A 37 8.76 -33.07 24.59
C THR A 37 8.21 -33.97 25.69
N VAL A 38 6.91 -34.22 25.68
CA VAL A 38 6.25 -35.21 26.54
C VAL A 38 6.76 -36.61 26.15
N GLN A 39 7.44 -37.28 27.07
CA GLN A 39 7.90 -38.67 26.91
C GLN A 39 6.74 -39.65 27.16
N VAL A 40 6.55 -40.58 26.22
CA VAL A 40 5.77 -41.82 26.39
C VAL A 40 6.77 -42.99 26.41
N PRO A 41 6.73 -43.92 27.38
CA PRO A 41 7.80 -44.90 27.56
C PRO A 41 7.66 -46.09 26.60
N TYR A 42 8.70 -46.34 25.79
CA TYR A 42 8.87 -47.57 25.03
C TYR A 42 9.74 -48.56 25.82
N GLY A 43 9.18 -49.72 26.15
CA GLY A 43 9.91 -50.89 26.65
C GLY A 43 10.63 -51.60 25.50
N GLY A 44 11.91 -51.89 25.70
CA GLY A 44 12.81 -52.40 24.67
C GLY A 44 12.83 -53.92 24.50
N TYR A 45 13.54 -54.35 23.46
CA TYR A 45 14.34 -55.59 23.43
C TYR A 45 15.56 -55.37 22.52
N PRO A 46 16.71 -56.03 22.79
CA PRO A 46 18.02 -55.64 22.27
C PRO A 46 18.38 -56.36 20.96
N SER A 47 19.35 -55.76 20.28
CA SER A 47 20.00 -56.23 19.07
C SER A 47 20.85 -57.49 19.30
N SER A 48 20.96 -58.38 18.30
CA SER A 48 22.21 -58.56 17.55
C SER A 48 22.23 -59.76 16.58
N PHE A 49 22.99 -59.57 15.49
CA PHE A 49 23.65 -60.52 14.56
C PHE A 49 22.83 -61.44 13.59
N GLN A 50 23.05 -61.18 12.29
CA GLN A 50 22.93 -62.10 11.13
C GLN A 50 24.11 -63.11 11.08
N PRO A 51 24.23 -64.06 10.12
CA PRO A 51 23.27 -64.83 9.28
C PRO A 51 23.58 -66.37 9.29
N LEU A 52 22.75 -67.23 8.64
CA LEU A 52 23.14 -68.40 7.80
C LEU A 52 22.12 -69.58 7.76
N THR A 53 21.78 -69.96 6.52
CA THR A 53 21.56 -71.30 5.91
C THR A 53 20.70 -72.40 6.57
N SER A 54 19.62 -72.72 5.83
CA SER A 54 19.05 -74.04 5.45
C SER A 54 19.52 -75.35 6.12
N ALA A 55 18.54 -76.10 6.66
CA ALA A 55 18.33 -77.55 6.58
C ALA A 55 16.87 -77.79 7.04
N GLY A 56 15.92 -78.42 6.32
CA GLY A 56 15.97 -79.65 5.55
C GLY A 56 15.54 -80.82 6.45
N LEU A 57 14.31 -81.37 6.28
CA LEU A 57 13.98 -82.81 6.36
C LEU A 57 12.46 -83.10 6.21
N TYR A 58 12.15 -83.76 5.08
CA TYR A 58 11.11 -84.77 4.75
C TYR A 58 10.12 -85.22 5.85
N GLY A 59 8.80 -85.26 5.59
CA GLY A 59 8.12 -86.37 4.90
C GLY A 59 6.59 -86.43 5.21
N PRO A 60 5.81 -87.35 4.61
CA PRO A 60 4.71 -86.96 3.70
C PRO A 60 3.28 -87.38 4.10
N GLY A 61 2.30 -86.76 3.44
CA GLY A 61 1.19 -87.50 2.83
C GLY A 61 -0.22 -87.37 3.43
N SER A 62 -1.11 -86.75 2.64
CA SER A 62 -2.44 -87.24 2.21
C SER A 62 -3.57 -86.21 2.38
N GLY A 63 -4.36 -86.01 1.31
CA GLY A 63 -5.69 -85.39 1.42
C GLY A 63 -6.07 -84.40 0.32
N SER A 64 -6.55 -84.94 -0.80
CA SER A 64 -7.64 -84.41 -1.66
C SER A 64 -7.67 -82.95 -2.14
N ARG A 65 -7.68 -82.83 -3.48
CA ARG A 65 -7.97 -81.65 -4.32
C ARG A 65 -9.24 -80.89 -3.92
N SER A 66 -9.13 -79.56 -3.89
CA SER A 66 -10.21 -78.59 -4.12
C SER A 66 -9.71 -77.55 -5.14
N PRO A 67 -10.58 -76.97 -5.99
CA PRO A 67 -10.15 -76.27 -7.21
C PRO A 67 -9.44 -74.94 -6.93
N ASN A 68 -8.35 -74.71 -7.69
CA ASN A 68 -7.63 -73.45 -7.77
C ASN A 68 -8.58 -72.33 -8.23
N ILE A 69 -8.89 -71.39 -7.34
CA ILE A 69 -9.22 -70.02 -7.71
C ILE A 69 -8.00 -69.18 -7.31
N GLN A 70 -7.14 -68.91 -8.29
CA GLN A 70 -6.06 -67.95 -8.16
C GLN A 70 -6.67 -66.56 -8.29
N LEU A 71 -6.98 -65.91 -7.16
CA LEU A 71 -7.16 -64.46 -7.14
C LEU A 71 -5.78 -63.83 -7.37
N PRO A 72 -5.63 -62.88 -8.29
CA PRO A 72 -4.38 -62.12 -8.39
C PRO A 72 -4.21 -61.34 -7.09
N LEU A 73 -3.20 -61.71 -6.30
CA LEU A 73 -2.66 -60.85 -5.25
C LEU A 73 -1.85 -59.74 -5.92
N GLU A 74 -2.55 -58.80 -6.55
CA GLU A 74 -2.02 -57.45 -6.69
C GLU A 74 -2.32 -56.71 -5.38
N PRO A 75 -1.35 -55.97 -4.81
CA PRO A 75 -1.66 -55.08 -3.69
C PRO A 75 -2.79 -54.13 -4.13
N PRO A 76 -3.76 -53.81 -3.26
CA PRO A 76 -4.82 -52.88 -3.64
C PRO A 76 -4.16 -51.59 -4.11
N GLN A 77 -4.39 -51.25 -5.38
CA GLN A 77 -4.12 -49.92 -5.93
C GLN A 77 -4.65 -48.91 -4.91
N PRO A 78 -3.88 -47.88 -4.53
CA PRO A 78 -4.40 -46.89 -3.61
C PRO A 78 -5.68 -46.30 -4.22
N ILE A 79 -6.75 -46.29 -3.42
CA ILE A 79 -8.05 -45.63 -3.71
C ILE A 79 -7.89 -44.11 -4.03
N ASN A 80 -6.66 -43.60 -4.06
CA ASN A 80 -6.30 -42.23 -4.45
C ASN A 80 -6.66 -41.86 -5.89
N ASP A 81 -6.91 -42.82 -6.79
CA ASP A 81 -7.31 -42.49 -8.17
C ASP A 81 -8.79 -42.10 -8.31
N MET A 82 -9.64 -42.38 -7.31
CA MET A 82 -11.07 -42.01 -7.33
C MET A 82 -11.33 -40.55 -6.91
N PHE A 83 -10.34 -39.90 -6.30
CA PHE A 83 -10.43 -38.53 -5.76
C PHE A 83 -9.50 -37.54 -6.46
N ARG A 84 -8.82 -37.97 -7.53
CA ARG A 84 -8.25 -37.00 -8.47
C ARG A 84 -9.41 -36.27 -9.12
N PHE A 85 -9.63 -35.01 -8.75
CA PHE A 85 -10.12 -34.06 -9.73
C PHE A 85 -9.29 -34.31 -11.00
N PRO A 86 -9.90 -34.47 -12.19
CA PRO A 86 -9.12 -34.70 -13.40
C PRO A 86 -8.00 -33.66 -13.40
N PRO A 87 -6.73 -34.03 -13.61
CA PRO A 87 -5.66 -33.05 -13.70
C PRO A 87 -6.08 -32.08 -14.80
N GLN A 88 -6.62 -30.95 -14.39
CA GLN A 88 -6.80 -29.85 -15.31
C GLN A 88 -5.38 -29.51 -15.73
N PRO A 89 -5.09 -29.40 -17.03
CA PRO A 89 -3.77 -29.00 -17.46
C PRO A 89 -3.39 -27.78 -16.65
N LEU A 90 -2.25 -27.85 -15.94
CA LEU A 90 -1.70 -26.70 -15.25
C LEU A 90 -1.78 -25.54 -16.23
N PRO A 91 -2.38 -24.40 -15.85
CA PRO A 91 -2.33 -23.22 -16.70
C PRO A 91 -0.86 -23.05 -17.07
N GLN A 92 -0.58 -23.03 -18.38
CA GLN A 92 0.77 -22.72 -18.82
C GLN A 92 1.12 -21.40 -18.15
N SER A 93 2.29 -21.35 -17.50
CA SER A 93 2.85 -20.07 -17.08
C SER A 93 2.64 -19.09 -18.22
N PRO A 94 2.12 -17.89 -17.99
CA PRO A 94 1.96 -16.90 -19.05
C PRO A 94 3.30 -16.52 -19.70
N PHE A 95 4.42 -17.08 -19.21
CA PHE A 95 5.77 -16.82 -19.65
C PHE A 95 6.52 -18.09 -20.09
N PRO A 96 7.49 -17.95 -21.03
CA PRO A 96 8.14 -19.08 -21.70
C PRO A 96 8.83 -20.05 -20.73
N PRO A 97 8.94 -21.35 -21.09
CA PRO A 97 9.74 -22.31 -20.33
C PRO A 97 11.21 -21.85 -20.25
N GLY A 98 11.75 -21.67 -19.03
CA GLY A 98 13.14 -21.25 -18.80
C GLY A 98 13.33 -19.91 -18.07
N TYR A 99 12.25 -19.23 -17.64
CA TYR A 99 12.37 -18.09 -16.74
C TYR A 99 12.80 -18.57 -15.35
N SER A 100 14.04 -18.29 -14.96
CA SER A 100 14.49 -18.49 -13.59
C SER A 100 13.89 -17.41 -12.69
N ASP A 101 13.50 -17.74 -11.46
CA ASP A 101 13.15 -16.82 -10.34
C ASP A 101 14.21 -15.72 -10.04
N ALA A 102 15.31 -15.64 -10.79
CA ALA A 102 16.46 -14.80 -10.51
C ALA A 102 16.25 -13.30 -10.78
N LYS A 103 15.21 -12.86 -11.50
CA LYS A 103 14.86 -11.43 -11.63
C LYS A 103 13.35 -11.22 -11.67
N ALA A 104 12.80 -10.76 -10.54
CA ALA A 104 11.44 -10.27 -10.43
C ALA A 104 11.10 -9.29 -11.56
N ARG A 105 9.97 -9.50 -12.26
CA ARG A 105 9.52 -8.56 -13.31
C ARG A 105 9.04 -7.24 -12.71
N PHE A 106 8.34 -7.30 -11.59
CA PHE A 106 7.79 -6.14 -10.88
C PHE A 106 8.51 -5.94 -9.56
N PRO A 107 8.84 -4.70 -9.17
CA PRO A 107 9.48 -4.44 -7.88
C PRO A 107 8.52 -4.74 -6.73
N HIS A 108 9.07 -5.26 -5.64
CA HIS A 108 8.36 -5.57 -4.41
C HIS A 108 9.04 -4.86 -3.21
N PRO A 109 8.31 -4.49 -2.14
CA PRO A 109 8.89 -3.87 -0.93
C PRO A 109 10.11 -4.60 -0.35
N SER A 110 10.18 -5.93 -0.50
CA SER A 110 11.26 -6.78 0.01
C SER A 110 12.55 -6.73 -0.83
N ASP A 111 12.50 -6.18 -2.05
CA ASP A 111 13.65 -6.15 -2.96
C ASP A 111 14.77 -5.22 -2.48
N GLY A 112 14.47 -4.37 -1.48
CA GLY A 112 15.42 -3.40 -0.91
C GLY A 112 15.77 -2.25 -1.86
N LYS A 113 14.98 -2.06 -2.92
CA LYS A 113 15.11 -0.92 -3.82
C LYS A 113 14.38 0.28 -3.23
N MET A 114 15.15 1.23 -2.72
CA MET A 114 14.65 2.53 -2.28
C MET A 114 14.39 3.43 -3.49
N GLY A 115 13.34 4.23 -3.40
CA GLY A 115 13.04 5.27 -4.39
C GLY A 115 13.92 6.50 -4.18
N GLU A 116 13.71 7.49 -5.03
CA GLU A 116 14.47 8.74 -4.97
C GLU A 116 13.63 9.83 -4.27
N PRO A 117 14.24 10.71 -3.46
CA PRO A 117 13.49 11.73 -2.72
C PRO A 117 12.87 12.76 -3.69
N MET A 118 11.57 13.00 -3.52
CA MET A 118 10.80 14.00 -4.25
C MET A 118 11.08 15.39 -3.68
N LYS A 119 11.38 16.38 -4.51
CA LYS A 119 11.54 17.75 -4.01
C LYS A 119 10.21 18.33 -3.53
N TYR A 120 10.24 19.22 -2.55
CA TYR A 120 9.09 19.94 -2.02
C TYR A 120 8.38 20.75 -3.11
N ARG A 121 9.13 21.45 -3.98
CA ARG A 121 8.59 22.12 -5.19
C ARG A 121 7.78 21.15 -6.05
N GLU A 122 8.29 19.94 -6.27
CA GLU A 122 7.59 18.89 -7.03
C GLU A 122 6.36 18.35 -6.30
N ALA A 123 6.43 18.17 -4.98
CA ALA A 123 5.30 17.75 -4.15
C ALA A 123 4.14 18.77 -4.23
N CYS A 124 4.43 20.07 -4.16
CA CYS A 124 3.43 21.14 -4.34
C CYS A 124 2.77 21.08 -5.73
N LEU A 125 3.56 20.95 -6.81
CA LEU A 125 3.04 20.81 -8.17
C LEU A 125 2.10 19.60 -8.32
N ARG A 126 2.51 18.45 -7.77
CA ARG A 126 1.71 17.22 -7.77
C ARG A 126 0.42 17.37 -6.97
N ARG A 127 0.49 17.95 -5.76
CA ARG A 127 -0.65 18.19 -4.87
C ARG A 127 -1.69 19.10 -5.53
N PHE A 128 -1.25 20.22 -6.11
CA PHE A 128 -2.13 21.13 -6.83
C PHE A 128 -2.79 20.47 -8.06
N SER A 129 -2.00 19.76 -8.86
CA SER A 129 -2.50 18.99 -10.00
C SER A 129 -3.57 17.97 -9.57
N ALA A 130 -3.32 17.20 -8.50
CA ALA A 130 -4.27 16.23 -7.96
C ALA A 130 -5.55 16.90 -7.42
N ALA A 131 -5.42 18.04 -6.73
CA ALA A 131 -6.57 18.80 -6.22
C ALA A 131 -7.48 19.31 -7.35
N ILE A 132 -6.91 19.74 -8.48
CA ILE A 132 -7.69 20.10 -9.67
C ILE A 132 -8.37 18.87 -10.26
N ARG A 133 -7.63 17.77 -10.47
CA ARG A 133 -8.14 16.53 -11.07
C ARG A 133 -9.23 15.87 -10.22
N ASN A 134 -9.30 16.14 -8.92
CA ASN A 134 -10.37 15.68 -8.02
C ASN A 134 -11.70 16.43 -8.19
N LYS A 135 -11.71 17.58 -8.86
CA LYS A 135 -12.93 18.38 -9.07
C LYS A 135 -13.78 17.75 -10.18
N PRO A 136 -15.12 17.79 -10.07
CA PRO A 136 -16.00 17.33 -11.14
C PRO A 136 -15.82 18.20 -12.39
N ASN A 137 -15.81 17.57 -13.57
CA ASN A 137 -15.62 18.21 -14.87
C ASN A 137 -14.35 19.07 -14.97
N TRP A 138 -13.27 18.66 -14.28
CA TRP A 138 -12.03 19.42 -14.25
C TRP A 138 -11.41 19.62 -15.64
N THR A 139 -11.61 18.67 -16.58
CA THR A 139 -11.08 18.75 -17.95
C THR A 139 -11.67 19.90 -18.76
N GLU A 140 -12.91 20.31 -18.47
CA GLU A 140 -13.55 21.48 -19.07
C GLU A 140 -13.12 22.74 -18.31
N LYS A 141 -13.19 22.69 -16.97
CA LYS A 141 -12.92 23.82 -16.08
C LYS A 141 -11.48 24.32 -16.16
N ILE A 142 -10.50 23.45 -16.43
CA ILE A 142 -9.08 23.82 -16.55
C ILE A 142 -8.80 24.77 -17.72
N LEU A 143 -9.73 24.89 -18.67
CA LEU A 143 -9.59 25.82 -19.79
C LEU A 143 -9.90 27.27 -19.38
N ASP A 144 -10.65 27.48 -18.31
CA ASP A 144 -10.92 28.79 -17.74
C ASP A 144 -9.73 29.24 -16.87
N ARG A 145 -8.97 30.21 -17.39
CA ARG A 145 -7.79 30.75 -16.69
C ARG A 145 -8.15 31.55 -15.44
N LYS A 146 -9.31 32.22 -15.38
CA LYS A 146 -9.75 32.93 -14.18
C LYS A 146 -10.03 31.93 -13.05
N LEU A 147 -10.68 30.83 -13.40
CA LEU A 147 -10.93 29.75 -12.45
C LEU A 147 -9.64 29.06 -12.00
N PHE A 148 -8.69 28.83 -12.91
CA PHE A 148 -7.38 28.31 -12.55
C PHE A 148 -6.62 29.24 -11.60
N ILE A 149 -6.61 30.56 -11.87
CA ILE A 149 -6.01 31.57 -10.99
C ILE A 149 -6.67 31.55 -9.61
N LYS A 150 -7.99 31.41 -9.54
CA LYS A 150 -8.70 31.28 -8.27
C LYS A 150 -8.20 30.08 -7.46
N TRP A 151 -8.08 28.91 -8.08
CA TRP A 151 -7.55 27.72 -7.41
C TRP A 151 -6.09 27.88 -6.98
N LEU A 152 -5.27 28.55 -7.79
CA LEU A 152 -3.88 28.83 -7.46
C LEU A 152 -3.75 29.74 -6.23
N ARG A 153 -4.61 30.77 -6.11
CA ARG A 153 -4.69 31.62 -4.91
C ARG A 153 -5.09 30.84 -3.66
N GLU A 154 -6.09 29.96 -3.77
CA GLU A 154 -6.54 29.08 -2.69
C GLU A 154 -5.40 28.13 -2.23
N THR A 155 -4.56 27.68 -3.16
CA THR A 155 -3.48 26.72 -2.89
C THR A 155 -2.23 27.38 -2.31
N LYS A 156 -1.86 28.59 -2.78
CA LYS A 156 -0.74 29.37 -2.23
C LYS A 156 -0.87 29.56 -0.72
N ALA A 157 -2.09 29.79 -0.22
CA ALA A 157 -2.35 29.94 1.22
C ALA A 157 -2.12 28.65 2.02
N ALA A 158 -2.16 27.48 1.38
CA ALA A 158 -1.97 26.17 2.01
C ALA A 158 -0.54 25.61 1.87
N ASP A 159 0.21 26.06 0.87
CA ASP A 159 1.58 25.60 0.59
C ASP A 159 2.67 26.46 1.28
N SER A 160 2.33 27.35 2.21
CA SER A 160 3.31 28.01 3.08
C SER A 160 4.01 26.96 3.96
N HIS A 161 5.34 26.91 3.93
CA HIS A 161 6.14 25.82 4.51
C HIS A 161 5.81 25.57 6.00
N PRO A 162 5.70 24.31 6.47
CA PRO A 162 5.23 24.00 7.83
C PRO A 162 6.17 24.41 8.98
N ARG A 163 7.41 24.86 8.69
CA ARG A 163 8.47 25.11 9.69
C ARG A 163 9.01 26.54 9.64
N GLU A 164 8.12 27.52 9.83
CA GLU A 164 8.44 28.91 10.20
C GLU A 164 9.11 29.82 9.16
N GLN A 165 9.37 29.34 7.93
CA GLN A 165 9.92 30.15 6.84
C GLN A 165 8.90 30.32 5.72
N ASN A 166 8.59 31.57 5.36
CA ASN A 166 7.70 31.90 4.25
C ASN A 166 8.45 31.67 2.92
N THR A 167 8.73 30.41 2.58
CA THR A 167 9.47 30.03 1.38
C THR A 167 8.62 30.32 0.15
N LEU A 168 9.16 31.08 -0.80
CA LEU A 168 8.45 31.42 -2.01
C LEU A 168 8.34 30.21 -2.94
N LEU A 169 7.14 29.66 -3.03
CA LEU A 169 6.72 28.64 -3.99
C LEU A 169 5.83 29.27 -5.05
N TRP A 170 5.82 28.71 -6.26
CA TRP A 170 5.06 29.17 -7.44
C TRP A 170 5.70 30.29 -8.27
N THR A 171 6.70 29.93 -9.05
CA THR A 171 7.29 30.77 -10.11
C THR A 171 6.44 30.78 -11.39
N LYS A 172 6.81 31.64 -12.35
CA LYS A 172 6.22 31.62 -13.70
C LYS A 172 6.31 30.24 -14.36
N ASP A 173 7.41 29.52 -14.13
CA ASP A 173 7.68 28.23 -14.75
C ASP A 173 6.82 27.14 -14.11
N ASP A 174 6.53 27.23 -12.81
CA ASP A 174 5.61 26.32 -12.11
C ASP A 174 4.19 26.42 -12.64
N ILE A 175 3.68 27.65 -12.78
CA ILE A 175 2.35 27.94 -13.31
C ILE A 175 2.24 27.41 -14.74
N HIS A 176 3.24 27.72 -15.58
CA HIS A 176 3.27 27.27 -16.96
C HIS A 176 3.34 25.73 -17.04
N PHE A 177 4.22 25.12 -16.25
CA PHE A 177 4.44 23.68 -16.21
C PHE A 177 3.16 22.94 -15.84
N VAL A 178 2.54 23.27 -14.69
CA VAL A 178 1.37 22.52 -14.21
C VAL A 178 0.16 22.73 -15.11
N TYR A 179 -0.04 23.95 -15.64
CA TYR A 179 -1.11 24.22 -16.60
C TYR A 179 -0.90 23.43 -17.90
N LYS A 180 0.34 23.38 -18.41
CA LYS A 180 0.70 22.63 -19.62
C LYS A 180 0.57 21.13 -19.38
N GLU A 181 0.99 20.60 -18.23
CA GLU A 181 0.84 19.19 -17.88
C GLU A 181 -0.64 18.78 -17.81
N LEU A 182 -1.48 19.56 -17.11
CA LEU A 182 -2.91 19.31 -17.00
C LEU A 182 -3.62 19.37 -18.37
N THR A 183 -3.32 20.39 -19.18
CA THR A 183 -4.03 20.63 -20.45
C THR A 183 -3.49 19.80 -21.62
N LYS A 184 -2.20 19.45 -21.64
CA LYS A 184 -1.55 18.74 -22.76
C LYS A 184 -1.26 17.27 -22.49
N ARG A 185 -1.29 16.82 -21.23
CA ARG A 185 -1.05 15.41 -20.86
C ARG A 185 -2.29 14.77 -20.26
N TYR A 186 -2.71 15.21 -19.08
CA TYR A 186 -3.82 14.58 -18.36
C TYR A 186 -5.16 14.70 -19.10
N LYS A 187 -5.55 15.92 -19.50
CA LYS A 187 -6.84 16.17 -20.18
C LYS A 187 -7.05 15.30 -21.42
N PRO A 188 -6.17 15.32 -22.45
CA PRO A 188 -6.39 14.54 -23.66
C PRO A 188 -6.38 13.03 -23.40
N TYR A 189 -5.64 12.57 -22.39
CA TYR A 189 -5.66 11.16 -22.01
C TYR A 189 -6.99 10.77 -21.37
N VAL A 190 -7.47 11.54 -20.39
CA VAL A 190 -8.75 11.27 -19.70
C VAL A 190 -9.94 11.39 -20.67
N GLU A 191 -9.92 12.35 -21.60
CA GLU A 191 -10.98 12.50 -22.60
C GLU A 191 -10.91 11.46 -23.73
N GLY A 192 -9.70 11.05 -24.10
CA GLY A 192 -9.47 10.05 -25.14
C GLY A 192 -9.76 8.62 -24.67
N PHE A 193 -9.63 8.36 -23.37
CA PHE A 193 -9.99 7.08 -22.79
C PHE A 193 -11.52 7.01 -22.66
N LYS A 194 -12.18 6.24 -23.54
CA LYS A 194 -13.64 6.03 -23.49
C LYS A 194 -14.14 5.28 -22.23
N GLY A 195 -13.24 4.93 -21.32
CA GLY A 195 -13.54 4.37 -20.00
C GLY A 195 -13.39 5.40 -18.89
N ARG A 196 -13.87 5.08 -17.68
CA ARG A 196 -13.82 5.97 -16.51
C ARG A 196 -12.45 5.98 -15.79
N LEU A 197 -11.43 5.36 -16.38
CA LEU A 197 -10.08 5.23 -15.84
C LEU A 197 -9.34 6.57 -15.84
N GLN A 198 -8.77 6.93 -14.70
CA GLN A 198 -8.02 8.17 -14.52
C GLN A 198 -6.76 7.92 -13.68
N PRO A 199 -5.65 8.61 -13.97
CA PRO A 199 -4.50 8.64 -13.07
C PRO A 199 -4.81 9.51 -11.85
N ASP A 200 -4.28 9.14 -10.67
CA ASP A 200 -4.33 9.94 -9.44
C ASP A 200 -2.91 10.40 -9.06
N ILE A 201 -2.30 9.79 -8.04
CA ILE A 201 -0.86 9.88 -7.76
C ILE A 201 -0.10 9.10 -8.86
N ASP A 202 1.16 9.45 -9.12
CA ASP A 202 1.97 8.70 -10.09
C ASP A 202 2.03 7.20 -9.70
N GLY A 203 1.66 6.32 -10.63
CA GLY A 203 1.52 4.87 -10.38
C GLY A 203 0.20 4.44 -9.74
N VAL A 204 -0.63 5.38 -9.26
CA VAL A 204 -1.96 5.11 -8.70
C VAL A 204 -3.04 5.46 -9.73
N TRP A 205 -3.97 4.53 -9.93
CA TRP A 205 -5.07 4.65 -10.87
C TRP A 205 -6.39 4.57 -10.16
N ARG A 206 -7.40 5.26 -10.69
CA ARG A 206 -8.75 5.26 -10.14
C ARG A 206 -9.80 5.20 -11.23
N CYS A 207 -11.00 4.85 -10.81
CA CYS A 207 -12.19 4.83 -11.63
C CYS A 207 -13.35 5.32 -10.77
N ASP A 208 -13.97 6.43 -11.16
CA ASP A 208 -15.20 6.94 -10.54
C ASP A 208 -16.41 6.27 -11.16
N ASP A 209 -17.53 6.26 -10.43
CA ASP A 209 -18.76 5.55 -10.84
C ASP A 209 -18.46 4.11 -11.28
N PHE A 210 -17.67 3.37 -10.51
CA PHE A 210 -17.05 2.13 -10.96
C PHE A 210 -18.05 1.04 -11.38
N LEU A 211 -19.14 0.88 -10.61
CA LEU A 211 -20.25 0.00 -10.91
C LEU A 211 -21.51 0.81 -11.24
N ASP A 212 -22.39 0.22 -12.06
CA ASP A 212 -23.76 0.73 -12.13
C ASP A 212 -24.52 0.45 -10.81
N GLU A 213 -25.64 1.13 -10.61
CA GLU A 213 -26.41 1.00 -9.36
C GLU A 213 -26.88 -0.44 -9.12
N LYS A 214 -27.23 -1.17 -10.18
CA LYS A 214 -27.74 -2.53 -10.07
C LYS A 214 -26.64 -3.47 -9.59
N GLU A 215 -25.49 -3.45 -10.24
CA GLU A 215 -24.30 -4.22 -9.88
C GLU A 215 -23.83 -3.88 -8.46
N ARG A 216 -23.82 -2.58 -8.09
CA ARG A 216 -23.45 -2.15 -6.74
C ARG A 216 -24.42 -2.68 -5.70
N ARG A 217 -25.73 -2.66 -5.98
CA ARG A 217 -26.77 -3.15 -5.09
C ARG A 217 -26.70 -4.67 -4.91
N GLU A 218 -26.44 -5.41 -5.99
CA GLU A 218 -26.16 -6.86 -5.92
C GLU A 218 -25.00 -7.18 -4.95
N LEU A 219 -23.90 -6.42 -5.01
CA LEU A 219 -22.79 -6.60 -4.08
C LEU A 219 -23.21 -6.31 -2.64
N ILE A 220 -23.88 -5.19 -2.38
CA ILE A 220 -24.27 -4.82 -1.01
C ILE A 220 -25.31 -5.82 -0.46
N ASP A 221 -26.20 -6.36 -1.30
CA ASP A 221 -27.15 -7.41 -0.89
C ASP A 221 -26.41 -8.68 -0.52
N ALA A 222 -25.44 -9.09 -1.33
CA ALA A 222 -24.60 -10.24 -1.05
C ALA A 222 -23.81 -10.05 0.25
N THR A 223 -23.13 -8.92 0.46
CA THR A 223 -22.34 -8.66 1.68
C THR A 223 -23.21 -8.58 2.92
N SER A 224 -24.47 -8.15 2.80
CA SER A 224 -25.42 -8.16 3.93
C SER A 224 -25.64 -9.55 4.52
N THR A 225 -25.47 -10.62 3.72
CA THR A 225 -25.56 -12.01 4.21
C THR A 225 -24.41 -12.41 5.13
N LEU A 226 -23.26 -11.72 5.03
CA LEU A 226 -22.10 -11.89 5.90
C LEU A 226 -22.14 -10.92 7.09
N GLU A 227 -22.76 -9.75 6.92
CA GLU A 227 -22.94 -8.74 7.97
C GLU A 227 -24.01 -9.14 8.99
N ASN A 228 -25.15 -9.65 8.50
CA ASN A 228 -26.34 -9.96 9.30
C ASN A 228 -26.26 -11.35 9.96
N ILE A 229 -25.15 -11.58 10.66
CA ILE A 229 -24.92 -12.76 11.49
C ILE A 229 -24.98 -12.38 12.97
N THR A 230 -25.09 -13.38 13.85
CA THR A 230 -25.11 -13.14 15.30
C THR A 230 -23.82 -12.45 15.77
N GLU A 231 -23.91 -11.61 16.79
CA GLU A 231 -22.76 -10.82 17.28
C GLU A 231 -21.56 -11.70 17.66
N ALA A 232 -21.82 -12.86 18.29
CA ALA A 232 -20.78 -13.84 18.63
C ALA A 232 -20.05 -14.45 17.41
N ARG A 233 -20.61 -14.33 16.20
CA ARG A 233 -20.01 -14.83 14.96
C ARG A 233 -19.26 -13.75 14.18
N LYS A 234 -19.49 -12.46 14.46
CA LYS A 234 -18.80 -11.35 13.81
C LYS A 234 -17.30 -11.40 14.07
N ASP A 235 -16.53 -11.11 13.03
CA ASP A 235 -15.06 -11.10 13.06
C ASP A 235 -14.56 -9.66 13.13
N TRP A 236 -14.56 -9.09 14.34
CA TRP A 236 -14.00 -7.77 14.59
C TRP A 236 -12.49 -7.80 14.49
N HIS A 237 -11.92 -6.88 13.71
CA HIS A 237 -10.47 -6.78 13.55
C HIS A 237 -9.81 -6.54 14.91
N PRO A 238 -8.71 -7.25 15.24
CA PRO A 238 -7.98 -7.04 16.47
C PRO A 238 -7.59 -5.56 16.66
N ASN A 239 -7.68 -5.06 17.89
CA ASN A 239 -7.31 -3.69 18.28
C ASN A 239 -8.09 -2.57 17.56
N SER A 240 -9.27 -2.86 17.01
CA SER A 240 -10.11 -1.87 16.31
C SER A 240 -11.25 -1.31 17.16
N ASN A 241 -11.33 -1.64 18.45
CA ASN A 241 -12.45 -1.27 19.34
C ASN A 241 -13.84 -1.64 18.80
N ASN A 242 -13.95 -2.72 18.01
CA ASN A 242 -15.16 -3.12 17.29
C ASN A 242 -15.66 -2.06 16.29
N GLN A 243 -14.74 -1.32 15.66
CA GLN A 243 -15.07 -0.41 14.56
C GLN A 243 -14.80 -1.03 13.18
N VAL A 244 -13.92 -2.04 13.09
CA VAL A 244 -13.55 -2.66 11.80
C VAL A 244 -14.07 -4.10 11.77
N LEU A 245 -15.12 -4.34 10.99
CA LEU A 245 -15.71 -5.67 10.79
C LEU A 245 -15.11 -6.33 9.54
N ASN A 246 -14.47 -7.48 9.70
CA ASN A 246 -14.00 -8.29 8.57
C ASN A 246 -15.13 -9.22 8.12
N LEU A 247 -15.50 -9.16 6.85
CA LEU A 247 -16.44 -10.09 6.23
C LEU A 247 -15.68 -11.23 5.53
N VAL A 248 -14.59 -10.89 4.85
CA VAL A 248 -13.65 -11.80 4.19
C VAL A 248 -12.25 -11.29 4.48
N HIS A 249 -11.37 -12.14 5.00
CA HIS A 249 -10.00 -11.70 5.31
C HIS A 249 -8.99 -12.86 5.22
N SER A 250 -7.96 -12.68 4.39
CA SER A 250 -6.98 -13.72 4.04
C SER A 250 -6.13 -14.25 5.20
N SER A 251 -6.14 -13.56 6.33
CA SER A 251 -5.45 -14.01 7.54
C SER A 251 -6.22 -15.05 8.35
N LEU A 252 -7.48 -15.31 8.01
CA LEU A 252 -8.21 -16.46 8.54
C LEU A 252 -8.02 -17.61 7.55
N TRP A 253 -7.59 -18.77 8.04
CA TRP A 253 -7.21 -19.94 7.22
C TRP A 253 -5.99 -19.73 6.30
N PRO A 254 -4.88 -19.13 6.78
CA PRO A 254 -3.64 -19.08 6.00
C PRO A 254 -3.05 -20.49 5.82
N ILE A 255 -2.06 -20.62 4.95
CA ILE A 255 -1.14 -21.76 5.01
C ILE A 255 -0.36 -21.65 6.31
N ILE A 256 -0.27 -22.76 7.03
CA ILE A 256 0.62 -22.96 8.16
C ILE A 256 1.70 -23.93 7.69
N TYR A 257 2.92 -23.44 7.52
CA TYR A 257 3.99 -24.26 6.96
C TYR A 257 4.26 -25.48 7.85
N ASN A 258 4.51 -26.62 7.19
CA ASN A 258 4.68 -27.95 7.76
C ASN A 258 3.43 -28.53 8.46
N VAL A 259 2.28 -27.84 8.42
CA VAL A 259 1.01 -28.32 8.99
C VAL A 259 -0.06 -28.44 7.91
N THR A 260 -0.26 -27.38 7.11
CA THR A 260 -1.21 -27.39 5.99
C THR A 260 -0.75 -28.41 4.95
N ILE A 261 -1.68 -29.24 4.49
CA ILE A 261 -1.44 -30.32 3.53
C ILE A 261 -1.93 -29.89 2.14
N ASP A 262 -1.13 -30.15 1.11
CA ASP A 262 -1.50 -29.94 -0.28
C ASP A 262 -2.41 -31.06 -0.83
N SER A 263 -2.92 -30.86 -2.04
CA SER A 263 -3.75 -31.81 -2.77
C SER A 263 -3.06 -33.15 -3.07
N SER A 264 -1.73 -33.23 -2.95
CA SER A 264 -0.96 -34.47 -3.08
C SER A 264 -0.77 -35.21 -1.76
N GLY A 265 -1.23 -34.64 -0.64
CA GLY A 265 -1.10 -35.21 0.70
C GLY A 265 0.20 -34.84 1.41
N ASN A 266 0.99 -33.90 0.88
CA ASN A 266 2.26 -33.49 1.47
C ASN A 266 2.11 -32.18 2.27
N PRO A 267 2.83 -32.03 3.41
CA PRO A 267 2.92 -30.75 4.09
C PRO A 267 3.56 -29.67 3.23
N VAL A 268 2.94 -28.49 3.17
CA VAL A 268 3.50 -27.33 2.47
C VAL A 268 4.71 -26.83 3.25
N THR A 269 5.88 -26.80 2.62
CA THR A 269 7.13 -26.35 3.26
C THR A 269 7.36 -24.85 3.05
N PRO A 270 8.03 -24.15 3.99
CA PRO A 270 8.37 -22.74 3.79
C PRO A 270 9.41 -22.57 2.65
N PRO A 271 9.49 -21.39 2.03
CA PRO A 271 10.50 -21.11 1.01
C PRO A 271 11.93 -21.25 1.56
N ASN A 272 12.84 -21.82 0.76
CA ASN A 272 14.25 -21.94 1.13
C ASN A 272 14.97 -20.58 1.08
N GLY A 273 15.76 -20.24 2.11
CA GLY A 273 16.66 -19.07 2.08
C GLY A 273 16.03 -17.71 2.43
N GLY A 274 14.97 -17.70 3.24
CA GLY A 274 14.23 -16.48 3.59
C GLY A 274 15.10 -15.36 4.18
N LYS A 275 14.97 -14.16 3.59
CA LYS A 275 15.45 -12.88 4.15
C LYS A 275 14.51 -12.42 5.28
N ASP A 276 14.78 -11.26 5.86
CA ASP A 276 13.93 -10.60 6.89
C ASP A 276 12.44 -10.45 6.53
N TRP A 277 12.09 -10.50 5.25
CA TRP A 277 10.72 -10.32 4.72
C TRP A 277 9.98 -11.63 4.42
N THR A 278 10.58 -12.78 4.69
CA THR A 278 9.97 -14.09 4.42
C THR A 278 9.49 -14.72 5.73
N SER A 279 8.18 -14.94 5.86
CA SER A 279 7.64 -15.71 6.97
C SER A 279 8.06 -17.17 6.85
N LYS A 280 8.48 -17.74 7.97
CA LYS A 280 8.79 -19.17 8.09
C LYS A 280 7.60 -20.00 8.56
N TYR A 281 6.50 -19.32 8.91
CA TYR A 281 5.36 -19.93 9.59
C TYR A 281 4.07 -19.85 8.77
N PHE A 282 3.82 -18.73 8.11
CA PHE A 282 2.53 -18.45 7.49
C PHE A 282 2.65 -17.92 6.06
N CYS A 283 1.62 -18.17 5.26
CA CYS A 283 1.41 -17.52 3.96
C CYS A 283 -0.09 -17.37 3.69
N TRP A 284 -0.54 -16.19 3.28
CA TRP A 284 -1.92 -16.05 2.79
C TRP A 284 -2.13 -16.84 1.50
N LEU A 285 -3.31 -17.42 1.37
CA LEU A 285 -3.62 -18.37 0.30
C LEU A 285 -4.45 -17.70 -0.81
N PRO A 286 -3.84 -17.33 -1.95
CA PRO A 286 -4.55 -16.69 -3.05
C PRO A 286 -5.49 -17.66 -3.77
N SER A 287 -6.56 -17.10 -4.33
CA SER A 287 -7.48 -17.79 -5.23
C SER A 287 -7.12 -17.52 -6.68
N GLU A 288 -7.49 -18.42 -7.58
CA GLU A 288 -7.23 -18.27 -9.01
C GLU A 288 -8.43 -17.67 -9.73
N PHE A 289 -8.15 -16.63 -10.52
CA PHE A 289 -9.10 -15.93 -11.36
C PHE A 289 -8.68 -16.16 -12.80
N GLU A 290 -9.45 -16.96 -13.54
CA GLU A 290 -9.23 -17.23 -14.96
C GLU A 290 -9.82 -16.09 -15.77
N ILE A 291 -8.97 -15.40 -16.53
CA ILE A 291 -9.34 -14.21 -17.31
C ILE A 291 -9.29 -14.59 -18.78
N SER A 292 -10.43 -14.51 -19.44
CA SER A 292 -10.52 -14.79 -20.87
C SER A 292 -9.80 -13.74 -21.71
N SER A 293 -9.59 -14.04 -22.99
CA SER A 293 -8.96 -13.08 -23.92
C SER A 293 -9.78 -11.80 -24.16
N ASN A 294 -11.09 -11.84 -23.88
CA ASN A 294 -12.00 -10.68 -23.91
C ASN A 294 -12.15 -9.97 -22.57
N GLY A 295 -11.45 -10.42 -21.51
CA GLY A 295 -11.46 -9.78 -20.20
C GLY A 295 -12.63 -10.17 -19.28
N GLU A 296 -13.30 -11.29 -19.57
CA GLU A 296 -14.30 -11.89 -18.67
C GLU A 296 -13.59 -12.81 -17.68
N THR A 297 -13.93 -12.67 -16.40
CA THR A 297 -13.25 -13.35 -15.31
C THR A 297 -14.14 -14.36 -14.64
N LYS A 298 -13.58 -15.56 -14.45
CA LYS A 298 -14.18 -16.63 -13.65
C LYS A 298 -13.30 -16.93 -12.46
N VAL A 299 -13.89 -16.91 -11.26
CA VAL A 299 -13.24 -17.44 -10.05
C VAL A 299 -13.11 -18.97 -10.21
N ALA A 300 -11.90 -19.45 -10.38
CA ALA A 300 -11.59 -20.82 -10.80
C ALA A 300 -11.33 -21.77 -9.61
N SER A 301 -10.84 -21.23 -8.50
CA SER A 301 -10.63 -21.97 -7.25
C SER A 301 -11.35 -21.30 -6.09
N TYR A 302 -11.47 -21.98 -4.94
CA TYR A 302 -12.27 -21.44 -3.84
C TYR A 302 -11.65 -20.17 -3.25
N ILE A 303 -12.46 -19.26 -2.73
CA ILE A 303 -12.02 -18.09 -1.98
C ILE A 303 -12.08 -18.41 -0.48
N ASN A 304 -10.99 -18.15 0.24
CA ASN A 304 -10.96 -18.27 1.70
C ASN A 304 -12.10 -17.43 2.33
N ASN A 305 -12.76 -17.95 3.37
CA ASN A 305 -13.98 -17.42 3.98
C ASN A 305 -15.27 -17.44 3.12
N LEU A 306 -15.19 -17.80 1.83
CA LEU A 306 -16.34 -17.96 0.92
C LEU A 306 -16.34 -19.36 0.31
N SER A 307 -16.23 -20.38 1.16
CA SER A 307 -15.97 -21.76 0.74
C SER A 307 -17.23 -22.61 0.58
N THR A 308 -18.36 -22.20 1.18
CA THR A 308 -19.63 -22.93 1.10
C THR A 308 -20.26 -22.81 -0.28
N THR A 309 -21.08 -23.78 -0.66
CA THR A 309 -21.74 -23.86 -1.98
C THR A 309 -22.64 -22.64 -2.22
N LYS A 310 -23.43 -22.26 -1.21
CA LYS A 310 -24.30 -21.07 -1.26
C LYS A 310 -23.50 -19.77 -1.42
N GLN A 311 -22.38 -19.64 -0.71
CA GLN A 311 -21.50 -18.46 -0.85
C GLN A 311 -20.85 -18.41 -2.23
N LYS A 312 -20.41 -19.57 -2.76
CA LYS A 312 -19.84 -19.67 -4.12
C LYS A 312 -20.83 -19.18 -5.17
N GLU A 313 -22.05 -19.72 -5.15
CA GLU A 313 -23.12 -19.35 -6.10
C GLU A 313 -23.47 -17.86 -6.04
N LEU A 314 -23.48 -17.27 -4.84
CA LEU A 314 -23.83 -15.87 -4.63
C LEU A 314 -22.68 -14.92 -5.01
N PHE A 315 -21.47 -15.16 -4.49
CA PHE A 315 -20.37 -14.20 -4.55
C PHE A 315 -19.52 -14.31 -5.81
N TYR A 316 -19.27 -15.52 -6.34
CA TYR A 316 -18.25 -15.68 -7.39
C TYR A 316 -18.62 -14.99 -8.70
N PRO A 317 -19.89 -15.04 -9.16
CA PRO A 317 -20.30 -14.26 -10.34
C PRO A 317 -20.17 -12.75 -10.13
N ILE A 318 -20.49 -12.26 -8.93
CA ILE A 318 -20.37 -10.83 -8.59
C ILE A 318 -18.89 -10.42 -8.60
N LEU A 319 -18.04 -11.17 -7.90
CA LEU A 319 -16.61 -10.90 -7.80
C LEU A 319 -15.90 -10.99 -9.15
N GLY A 320 -16.27 -11.95 -10.00
CA GLY A 320 -15.77 -12.03 -11.38
C GLY A 320 -16.06 -10.76 -12.18
N ARG A 321 -17.34 -10.33 -12.22
CA ARG A 321 -17.75 -9.10 -12.93
C ARG A 321 -17.07 -7.84 -12.40
N ILE A 322 -16.86 -7.74 -11.09
CA ILE A 322 -16.14 -6.60 -10.50
C ILE A 322 -14.66 -6.67 -10.89
N PHE A 323 -14.05 -7.85 -10.85
CA PHE A 323 -12.65 -8.04 -11.23
C PHE A 323 -12.40 -7.69 -12.70
N ASP A 324 -13.34 -7.99 -13.61
CA ASP A 324 -13.28 -7.59 -15.04
C ASP A 324 -12.93 -6.10 -15.19
N LYS A 325 -13.58 -5.27 -14.37
CA LYS A 325 -13.39 -3.81 -14.40
C LYS A 325 -12.08 -3.38 -13.75
N PHE A 326 -11.55 -4.18 -12.82
CA PHE A 326 -10.22 -3.96 -12.22
C PHE A 326 -9.07 -4.35 -13.14
N ILE A 327 -9.27 -5.21 -14.14
CA ILE A 327 -8.19 -5.63 -15.07
C ILE A 327 -7.50 -4.41 -15.67
N SER A 328 -8.26 -3.41 -16.15
CA SER A 328 -7.67 -2.21 -16.72
C SER A 328 -6.85 -1.42 -15.70
N LEU A 329 -7.35 -1.26 -14.47
CA LEU A 329 -6.63 -0.61 -13.38
C LEU A 329 -5.31 -1.34 -13.08
N PHE A 330 -5.33 -2.66 -12.92
CA PHE A 330 -4.14 -3.47 -12.65
C PHE A 330 -3.15 -3.45 -13.80
N ASN A 331 -3.60 -3.58 -15.06
CA ASN A 331 -2.73 -3.51 -16.23
C ASN A 331 -1.92 -2.20 -16.25
N HIS A 332 -2.52 -1.08 -15.86
CA HIS A 332 -1.83 0.20 -15.81
C HIS A 332 -0.83 0.29 -14.64
N VAL A 333 -1.19 -0.21 -13.46
CA VAL A 333 -0.24 -0.31 -12.32
C VAL A 333 0.96 -1.18 -12.69
N LEU A 334 0.72 -2.38 -13.25
CA LEU A 334 1.78 -3.29 -13.70
C LEU A 334 2.66 -2.66 -14.78
N ALA A 335 2.08 -1.88 -15.70
CA ALA A 335 2.84 -1.17 -16.72
C ALA A 335 3.74 -0.08 -16.11
N ASN A 336 3.23 0.69 -15.14
CA ASN A 336 4.05 1.66 -14.42
C ASN A 336 5.19 0.99 -13.64
N LEU A 337 4.90 -0.13 -12.99
CA LEU A 337 5.90 -0.92 -12.27
C LEU A 337 7.00 -1.46 -13.19
N ASN A 338 6.62 -1.97 -14.37
CA ASN A 338 7.56 -2.51 -15.36
C ASN A 338 8.41 -1.41 -16.02
N GLU A 339 7.87 -0.19 -16.18
CA GLU A 339 8.59 0.95 -16.77
C GLU A 339 9.38 1.78 -15.75
N GLY A 340 9.11 1.66 -14.45
CA GLY A 340 9.68 2.53 -13.41
C GLY A 340 9.06 3.94 -13.38
N SER A 341 7.93 4.16 -14.07
CA SER A 341 7.35 5.50 -14.22
C SER A 341 6.54 5.97 -13.01
N TYR A 342 6.50 5.17 -11.93
CA TYR A 342 5.93 5.57 -10.64
C TYR A 342 6.85 6.52 -9.86
N ASP A 343 8.12 6.66 -10.28
CA ASP A 343 9.15 7.46 -9.61
C ASP A 343 9.81 8.47 -10.58
N HIS A 344 9.02 9.07 -11.47
CA HIS A 344 9.53 10.02 -12.47
C HIS A 344 9.69 11.43 -11.88
N GLU A 345 10.71 12.17 -12.32
CA GLU A 345 11.05 13.49 -11.80
C GLU A 345 10.45 14.61 -12.63
N ARG A 346 9.81 15.58 -11.97
CA ARG A 346 9.39 16.84 -12.60
C ARG A 346 10.37 17.98 -12.40
N VAL A 347 11.29 17.89 -11.44
CA VAL A 347 12.25 18.96 -11.09
C VAL A 347 13.67 18.41 -11.13
N GLU A 348 14.59 19.11 -11.78
CA GLU A 348 15.99 18.70 -11.97
C GLU A 348 16.70 18.49 -10.65
N ARG A 349 17.56 17.45 -10.56
CA ARG A 349 18.31 17.13 -9.34
C ARG A 349 19.57 17.97 -9.14
N ASP A 350 20.21 18.40 -10.23
CA ASP A 350 21.57 18.93 -10.22
C ASP A 350 21.67 20.27 -9.47
N TYR A 351 22.78 20.45 -8.76
CA TYR A 351 22.92 21.43 -7.69
C TYR A 351 23.68 22.67 -8.16
N ARG A 352 23.05 23.84 -7.97
CA ARG A 352 23.77 25.10 -7.77
C ARG A 352 23.46 25.57 -6.36
N TYR A 353 24.44 25.52 -5.45
CA TYR A 353 24.25 26.15 -4.14
C TYR A 353 24.09 27.65 -4.35
N SER A 354 22.90 28.16 -4.07
CA SER A 354 22.60 29.59 -4.05
C SER A 354 22.22 29.98 -2.63
N GLN A 355 22.80 31.08 -2.11
CA GLN A 355 22.36 31.57 -0.81
C GLN A 355 20.90 32.01 -0.88
N PRO A 356 20.07 31.70 0.14
CA PRO A 356 18.69 32.15 0.17
C PRO A 356 18.59 33.67 0.13
N GLU A 357 17.72 34.20 -0.73
CA GLU A 357 17.47 35.63 -0.86
C GLU A 357 16.22 36.03 -0.07
N ARG A 358 16.13 37.30 0.32
CA ARG A 358 14.94 37.85 1.00
C ARG A 358 14.19 38.75 0.04
N LEU A 359 12.88 38.52 -0.09
CA LEU A 359 11.98 39.33 -0.91
C LEU A 359 10.89 39.92 -0.03
N SER A 360 10.68 41.24 -0.06
CA SER A 360 9.61 41.86 0.73
C SER A 360 8.24 41.31 0.34
N GLN A 361 7.32 41.18 1.30
CA GLN A 361 5.96 40.73 1.01
C GLN A 361 5.25 41.65 0.00
N ARG A 362 5.44 42.97 0.11
CA ARG A 362 4.87 43.97 -0.81
C ARG A 362 5.34 43.74 -2.25
N ASP A 363 6.64 43.54 -2.47
CA ASP A 363 7.20 43.30 -3.80
C ASP A 363 6.72 41.98 -4.38
N HIS A 364 6.70 40.94 -3.54
CA HIS A 364 6.18 39.65 -3.93
C HIS A 364 4.72 39.73 -4.38
N ASP A 365 3.83 40.32 -3.59
CA ASP A 365 2.41 40.40 -3.91
C ASP A 365 2.15 41.24 -5.18
N ARG A 366 2.90 42.33 -5.37
CA ARG A 366 2.88 43.13 -6.61
C ARG A 366 3.29 42.30 -7.83
N ARG A 367 4.42 41.58 -7.74
CA ARG A 367 4.94 40.73 -8.83
C ARG A 367 4.01 39.54 -9.11
N TRP A 368 3.42 38.97 -8.07
CA TRP A 368 2.45 37.88 -8.14
C TRP A 368 1.18 38.30 -8.89
N GLU A 369 0.58 39.43 -8.54
CA GLU A 369 -0.61 39.94 -9.24
C GLU A 369 -0.32 40.25 -10.71
N ARG A 370 0.85 40.83 -11.01
CA ARG A 370 1.32 41.07 -12.39
C ARG A 370 1.46 39.75 -13.17
N LEU A 371 2.03 38.72 -12.55
CA LEU A 371 2.20 37.39 -13.13
C LEU A 371 0.85 36.72 -13.45
N LEU A 372 -0.09 36.77 -12.50
CA LEU A 372 -1.43 36.22 -12.68
C LEU A 372 -2.19 36.93 -13.81
N LYS A 373 -2.08 38.27 -13.90
CA LYS A 373 -2.68 39.05 -15.00
C LYS A 373 -2.08 38.68 -16.36
N GLN A 374 -0.76 38.56 -16.46
CA GLN A 374 -0.10 38.11 -17.70
C GLN A 374 -0.56 36.70 -18.11
N PHE A 375 -0.66 35.79 -17.14
CA PHE A 375 -1.19 34.46 -17.38
C PHE A 375 -2.65 34.52 -17.87
N GLU A 376 -3.50 35.31 -17.25
CA GLU A 376 -4.89 35.48 -17.69
C GLU A 376 -5.00 35.96 -19.14
N GLU A 377 -4.24 37.00 -19.49
CA GLU A 377 -4.25 37.68 -20.79
C GLU A 377 -3.52 36.92 -21.91
N ARG A 378 -2.92 35.76 -21.61
CA ARG A 378 -2.07 34.97 -22.55
C ARG A 378 -0.87 35.74 -23.09
N LYS A 379 -0.46 36.83 -22.43
CA LYS A 379 0.80 37.50 -22.74
C LYS A 379 1.92 36.59 -22.29
N TYR A 380 2.85 36.25 -23.19
CA TYR A 380 4.00 35.39 -22.86
C TYR A 380 4.68 35.93 -21.60
N LEU A 381 4.94 35.06 -20.60
CA LEU A 381 5.46 35.37 -19.25
C LEU A 381 6.93 35.84 -19.31
N LEU A 382 7.19 36.93 -20.03
CA LEU A 382 8.52 37.25 -20.55
C LEU A 382 9.42 38.01 -19.57
N THR A 383 8.90 38.63 -18.50
CA THR A 383 9.73 39.58 -17.73
C THR A 383 9.63 39.51 -16.21
N VAL A 384 8.64 38.81 -15.63
CA VAL A 384 8.49 38.80 -14.16
C VAL A 384 9.12 37.52 -13.60
N ARG A 385 10.37 37.64 -13.16
CA ARG A 385 10.95 36.70 -12.20
C ARG A 385 10.56 37.21 -10.83
N LEU A 386 9.86 36.39 -10.04
CA LEU A 386 9.43 36.79 -8.70
C LEU A 386 10.64 37.15 -7.81
N HIS A 387 11.83 36.65 -8.16
CA HIS A 387 13.03 36.67 -7.34
C HIS A 387 14.12 37.65 -7.77
N GLU A 388 14.16 38.12 -9.02
CA GLU A 388 15.25 39.00 -9.47
C GLU A 388 14.97 40.48 -9.20
N SER A 389 15.98 41.30 -8.93
CA SER A 389 15.85 42.75 -8.94
C SER A 389 15.40 43.21 -10.33
N GLU A 390 14.42 44.12 -10.42
CA GLU A 390 14.16 44.78 -11.70
C GLU A 390 15.44 45.53 -12.10
N PRO A 391 15.83 45.55 -13.39
CA PRO A 391 16.81 46.53 -13.82
C PRO A 391 16.30 47.90 -13.40
N GLU A 392 17.12 48.69 -12.71
CA GLU A 392 16.85 50.11 -12.48
C GLU A 392 16.45 50.71 -13.83
N ASP A 393 15.37 51.50 -13.85
CA ASP A 393 14.93 52.23 -15.04
C ASP A 393 16.11 53.06 -15.56
N ASP A 394 16.86 52.53 -16.54
CA ASP A 394 17.70 53.30 -17.44
C ASP A 394 16.76 54.08 -18.36
N CYS A 395 16.12 55.09 -17.78
CA CYS A 395 15.48 56.18 -18.47
C CYS A 395 16.57 57.02 -19.14
N TYR A 396 17.14 56.58 -20.27
CA TYR A 396 17.71 57.45 -21.31
C TYR A 396 17.83 56.72 -22.65
N GLY A 397 16.82 56.92 -23.50
CA GLY A 397 17.00 57.22 -24.94
C GLY A 397 17.36 56.07 -25.88
N PHE A 398 16.37 55.32 -26.35
CA PHE A 398 16.42 54.76 -27.70
C PHE A 398 15.70 55.71 -28.65
N SER A 399 16.48 56.32 -29.53
CA SER A 399 16.02 57.09 -30.68
C SER A 399 15.20 56.22 -31.62
N ASP A 400 14.05 56.75 -32.04
CA ASP A 400 13.30 56.35 -33.22
C ASP A 400 14.22 56.15 -34.43
N ASP A 401 13.99 55.08 -35.20
CA ASP A 401 13.89 55.16 -36.66
C ASP A 401 13.30 53.85 -37.25
N GLU A 402 12.10 54.02 -37.83
CA GLU A 402 11.59 53.43 -39.09
C GLU A 402 10.88 52.04 -39.15
N TYR A 403 9.53 52.13 -39.25
CA TYR A 403 8.54 51.48 -40.17
C TYR A 403 8.49 49.93 -40.30
N GLU A 404 7.34 49.21 -40.27
CA GLU A 404 5.97 49.45 -40.77
C GLU A 404 4.86 48.71 -39.96
N GLN A 405 3.81 49.47 -39.57
CA GLN A 405 2.33 49.26 -39.71
C GLN A 405 1.72 47.82 -39.68
N GLN A 406 0.54 47.49 -39.10
CA GLN A 406 -0.58 48.14 -38.37
C GLN A 406 -1.55 46.97 -38.01
N GLU A 407 -2.22 46.86 -36.85
CA GLU A 407 -3.53 47.47 -36.51
C GLU A 407 -3.82 47.34 -34.99
N ASP A 408 -3.91 48.51 -34.34
CA ASP A 408 -4.96 49.02 -33.44
C ASP A 408 -5.85 48.05 -32.63
N VAL A 409 -5.70 48.09 -31.29
CA VAL A 409 -6.82 48.38 -30.36
C VAL A 409 -6.26 49.10 -29.13
N ASP A 410 -6.71 50.34 -28.94
CA ASP A 410 -6.52 51.18 -27.75
C ASP A 410 -7.01 50.49 -26.47
N ASN A 411 -6.17 50.53 -25.42
CA ASN A 411 -6.62 50.67 -24.03
C ASN A 411 -5.45 51.14 -23.19
N GLU A 412 -5.31 52.47 -23.15
CA GLU A 412 -4.54 53.26 -22.23
C GLU A 412 -4.98 52.93 -20.78
N ILE A 413 -4.12 52.25 -20.01
CA ILE A 413 -4.25 52.20 -18.56
C ILE A 413 -3.28 53.22 -18.00
N ASN A 414 -3.85 54.39 -17.66
CA ASN A 414 -3.21 55.41 -16.86
C ASN A 414 -3.04 54.84 -15.44
N LEU A 415 -1.82 54.40 -15.10
CA LEU A 415 -1.43 54.14 -13.72
C LEU A 415 -0.88 55.46 -13.18
N GLU A 416 -1.71 56.19 -12.44
CA GLU A 416 -1.27 57.36 -11.68
C GLU A 416 -0.16 56.93 -10.71
N TYR A 417 1.03 57.50 -10.92
CA TYR A 417 2.16 57.42 -10.03
C TYR A 417 1.90 58.36 -8.85
N GLU A 418 1.58 57.83 -7.67
CA GLU A 418 1.77 58.55 -6.42
C GLU A 418 3.16 58.18 -5.87
N GLU A 419 4.11 59.11 -6.05
CA GLU A 419 5.39 59.10 -5.34
C GLU A 419 5.12 59.40 -3.85
N GLU A 420 5.06 58.36 -3.02
CA GLU A 420 5.17 58.54 -1.57
C GLU A 420 6.63 58.41 -1.12
N SER A 421 7.17 59.59 -0.82
CA SER A 421 8.35 59.94 -0.04
C SER A 421 8.91 58.84 0.88
N ASP A 422 10.22 58.61 0.76
CA ASP A 422 11.06 57.89 1.71
C ASP A 422 10.81 58.35 3.16
N CYS A 423 10.37 57.42 4.01
CA CYS A 423 10.50 57.54 5.45
C CYS A 423 11.34 56.35 5.97
N GLU A 424 12.59 56.63 6.31
CA GLU A 424 13.46 55.78 7.11
C GLU A 424 12.87 55.65 8.52
N ASP A 425 11.96 54.70 8.73
CA ASP A 425 11.47 54.36 10.07
C ASP A 425 11.97 52.97 10.46
N GLN A 426 13.06 52.97 11.23
CA GLN A 426 13.54 51.83 12.00
C GLN A 426 12.52 51.46 13.09
N TYR A 427 11.71 50.44 12.83
CA TYR A 427 10.95 49.74 13.87
C TYR A 427 11.08 48.22 13.71
N GLU A 428 11.16 47.55 14.85
CA GLU A 428 11.45 46.13 15.06
C GLU A 428 10.71 45.20 14.07
N CYS A 429 11.47 44.62 13.12
CA CYS A 429 10.97 43.81 12.02
C CYS A 429 10.49 42.43 12.50
N GLY A 430 9.18 42.30 12.73
CA GLY A 430 8.46 41.05 12.51
C GLY A 430 8.61 40.61 11.05
N GLN A 431 8.55 39.30 10.78
CA GLN A 431 8.93 38.65 9.53
C GLN A 431 8.11 39.06 8.27
N ASP A 432 8.31 40.25 7.71
CA ASP A 432 7.60 40.75 6.52
C ASP A 432 8.30 40.41 5.17
N TYR A 433 9.01 39.28 5.11
CA TYR A 433 9.73 38.85 3.91
C TYR A 433 9.54 37.36 3.59
N TYR A 434 9.55 37.04 2.30
CA TYR A 434 9.66 35.69 1.77
C TYR A 434 11.13 35.28 1.66
N ILE A 435 11.42 34.02 1.96
CA ILE A 435 12.72 33.41 1.70
C ILE A 435 12.67 32.74 0.33
N VAL A 436 13.58 33.15 -0.54
CA VAL A 436 13.72 32.64 -1.89
C VAL A 436 14.86 31.64 -1.91
N ARG A 437 14.59 30.41 -2.34
CA ARG A 437 15.59 29.35 -2.47
C ARG A 437 15.59 28.82 -3.91
N ASP A 438 16.75 28.41 -4.41
CA ASP A 438 16.81 27.63 -5.64
C ASP A 438 16.28 26.21 -5.38
N MET A 439 15.04 25.99 -5.78
CA MET A 439 14.35 24.70 -5.63
C MET A 439 14.57 23.78 -6.85
N GLY A 440 15.45 24.13 -7.78
CA GLY A 440 15.75 23.43 -9.03
C GLY A 440 14.72 23.70 -10.13
N ASP A 441 15.12 23.52 -11.39
CA ASP A 441 14.31 23.83 -12.57
C ASP A 441 13.27 22.75 -12.90
N VAL A 442 12.08 23.17 -13.36
CA VAL A 442 11.06 22.24 -13.85
C VAL A 442 11.46 21.66 -15.21
N LEU A 443 11.31 20.34 -15.35
CA LEU A 443 11.74 19.59 -16.53
C LEU A 443 10.56 19.31 -17.45
N ASP A 444 10.54 19.90 -18.64
CA ASP A 444 9.51 19.65 -19.66
C ASP A 444 9.41 18.15 -20.02
N GLN A 445 10.55 17.43 -20.02
CA GLN A 445 10.58 15.98 -20.18
C GLN A 445 9.95 15.22 -19.00
N GLY A 446 9.95 15.81 -17.80
CA GLY A 446 9.43 15.28 -16.54
C GLY A 446 7.91 15.27 -16.41
N MET A 447 7.20 15.95 -17.30
CA MET A 447 5.72 15.94 -17.32
C MET A 447 5.16 14.52 -17.34
N TRP A 448 4.03 14.34 -16.67
CA TRP A 448 3.29 13.08 -16.63
C TRP A 448 3.03 12.51 -18.02
N ARG A 449 3.16 11.18 -18.12
CA ARG A 449 2.87 10.41 -19.33
C ARG A 449 2.12 9.13 -18.95
N PRO A 450 1.13 8.70 -19.75
CA PRO A 450 0.53 7.39 -19.56
C PRO A 450 1.53 6.27 -19.88
N PRO A 451 1.30 5.04 -19.39
CA PRO A 451 2.12 3.89 -19.72
C PRO A 451 2.18 3.67 -21.23
N LYS A 452 3.32 3.16 -21.74
CA LYS A 452 3.50 2.97 -23.18
C LYS A 452 2.56 1.86 -23.68
N PRO A 453 1.87 2.04 -24.82
CA PRO A 453 0.97 1.03 -25.37
C PRO A 453 1.64 -0.33 -25.60
N LYS A 454 2.94 -0.35 -25.89
CA LYS A 454 3.72 -1.59 -26.02
C LYS A 454 3.78 -2.34 -24.69
N ILE A 455 4.11 -1.66 -23.59
CA ILE A 455 4.23 -2.30 -22.29
C ILE A 455 2.87 -2.75 -21.76
N LEU A 456 1.81 -1.94 -21.95
CA LEU A 456 0.44 -2.35 -21.61
C LEU A 456 0.06 -3.69 -22.26
N LYS A 457 0.46 -3.93 -23.52
CA LYS A 457 0.22 -5.22 -24.19
C LYS A 457 1.04 -6.37 -23.62
N GLU A 458 2.22 -6.09 -23.07
CA GLU A 458 3.15 -7.09 -22.53
C GLU A 458 2.83 -7.49 -21.07
N VAL A 459 2.16 -6.63 -20.31
CA VAL A 459 1.80 -6.88 -18.89
C VAL A 459 0.34 -7.24 -18.69
N LYS A 460 -0.46 -7.26 -19.77
CA LYS A 460 -1.91 -7.43 -19.69
C LYS A 460 -2.30 -8.75 -19.01
N LEU A 461 -3.36 -8.71 -18.21
CA LEU A 461 -3.89 -9.89 -17.51
C LEU A 461 -4.86 -10.70 -18.37
N GLU A 462 -5.42 -10.13 -19.44
CA GLU A 462 -6.37 -10.81 -20.33
C GLU A 462 -5.74 -12.02 -21.03
N GLY A 463 -6.39 -13.19 -20.91
CA GLY A 463 -5.89 -14.47 -21.40
C GLY A 463 -4.95 -15.19 -20.42
N THR A 464 -4.91 -14.77 -19.15
CA THR A 464 -4.06 -15.37 -18.11
C THR A 464 -4.89 -15.83 -16.90
N THR A 465 -4.26 -16.58 -16.01
CA THR A 465 -4.82 -16.90 -14.69
C THR A 465 -4.11 -16.05 -13.64
N SER A 466 -4.85 -15.16 -12.99
CA SER A 466 -4.33 -14.31 -11.92
C SER A 466 -4.49 -14.98 -10.55
N ARG A 467 -3.49 -14.79 -9.68
CA ARG A 467 -3.54 -15.19 -8.27
C ARG A 467 -3.98 -13.98 -7.45
N VAL A 468 -5.15 -14.08 -6.82
CA VAL A 468 -5.84 -12.94 -6.21
C VAL A 468 -6.30 -13.32 -4.80
N LEU A 469 -5.96 -12.47 -3.84
CA LEU A 469 -6.53 -12.53 -2.49
C LEU A 469 -7.71 -11.56 -2.43
N VAL A 470 -8.81 -12.02 -1.84
CA VAL A 470 -10.02 -11.20 -1.67
C VAL A 470 -10.16 -10.80 -0.21
N LYS A 471 -10.47 -9.53 0.03
CA LYS A 471 -10.82 -9.01 1.36
C LYS A 471 -12.06 -8.14 1.26
N MET A 472 -12.93 -8.24 2.26
CA MET A 472 -14.10 -7.38 2.42
C MET A 472 -14.14 -6.93 3.87
N ALA A 473 -14.20 -5.63 4.09
CA ALA A 473 -14.21 -5.06 5.42
C ALA A 473 -15.07 -3.81 5.49
N ASN A 474 -15.65 -3.58 6.65
CA ASN A 474 -16.46 -2.42 6.94
C ASN A 474 -15.85 -1.67 8.12
N ILE A 475 -15.76 -0.35 8.00
CA ILE A 475 -15.56 0.54 9.14
C ILE A 475 -16.93 1.07 9.53
N ILE A 476 -17.30 0.91 10.80
CA ILE A 476 -18.59 1.30 11.37
C ILE A 476 -18.33 2.29 12.49
N LEU A 477 -19.01 3.43 12.44
CA LEU A 477 -18.98 4.46 13.46
C LEU A 477 -20.37 4.58 14.09
N THR A 478 -20.40 4.64 15.42
CA THR A 478 -21.63 4.80 16.20
C THR A 478 -21.60 6.13 16.94
N PRO A 479 -22.74 6.63 17.45
CA PRO A 479 -22.75 7.82 18.31
C PRO A 479 -21.82 7.72 19.52
N ASP A 480 -21.62 6.51 20.07
CA ASP A 480 -20.72 6.27 21.20
C ASP A 480 -19.24 6.23 20.79
N GLN A 481 -18.95 5.86 19.54
CA GLN A 481 -17.60 5.84 18.96
C GLN A 481 -17.59 6.59 17.62
N PRO A 482 -17.74 7.93 17.62
CA PRO A 482 -18.04 8.70 16.42
C PRO A 482 -16.82 9.00 15.55
N LYS A 483 -15.62 8.56 15.96
CA LYS A 483 -14.35 8.86 15.29
C LYS A 483 -13.57 7.57 15.00
N TYR A 484 -13.01 7.49 13.80
CA TYR A 484 -11.98 6.53 13.43
C TYR A 484 -10.63 7.25 13.42
N ASN A 485 -9.66 6.76 14.20
CA ASN A 485 -8.34 7.41 14.36
C ASN A 485 -7.37 7.14 13.20
N GLY A 486 -7.81 6.46 12.13
CA GLY A 486 -6.96 6.07 11.02
C GLY A 486 -6.30 4.69 11.23
N GLY A 487 -5.66 4.21 10.17
CA GLY A 487 -4.85 2.98 10.17
C GLY A 487 -3.36 3.28 10.36
N SER A 488 -2.57 2.24 10.61
CA SER A 488 -1.11 2.34 10.61
C SER A 488 -0.56 2.34 9.18
N TRP A 489 0.62 2.93 8.97
CA TRP A 489 1.36 2.76 7.73
C TRP A 489 1.77 1.30 7.53
N HIS A 490 1.47 0.74 6.36
CA HIS A 490 1.82 -0.64 6.02
C HIS A 490 1.90 -0.88 4.52
N VAL A 491 2.57 -1.97 4.13
CA VAL A 491 2.41 -2.62 2.83
C VAL A 491 1.60 -3.91 3.04
N GLU A 492 1.02 -4.46 1.97
CA GLU A 492 0.25 -5.69 2.06
C GLU A 492 1.16 -6.92 2.04
N ALA A 493 0.94 -7.78 3.03
CA ALA A 493 1.58 -9.08 3.18
C ALA A 493 3.13 -9.07 3.20
N MET A 494 3.74 -10.22 2.89
CA MET A 494 5.17 -10.48 2.95
C MET A 494 5.67 -11.06 1.61
N GLU A 495 6.96 -11.42 1.54
CA GLU A 495 7.55 -12.03 0.34
C GLU A 495 6.86 -13.33 -0.09
N ASN A 496 6.27 -14.05 0.86
CA ASN A 496 5.60 -15.33 0.62
C ASN A 496 4.37 -15.19 -0.30
N GLU A 497 3.62 -14.09 -0.16
CA GLU A 497 2.44 -13.79 -0.98
C GLU A 497 2.78 -13.01 -2.24
N ARG A 498 3.88 -12.24 -2.20
CA ARG A 498 4.40 -11.46 -3.31
C ARG A 498 3.34 -10.59 -3.99
N ILE A 499 2.61 -9.81 -3.19
CA ILE A 499 1.58 -8.88 -3.68
C ILE A 499 2.28 -7.71 -4.37
N VAL A 500 1.96 -7.48 -5.64
CA VAL A 500 2.54 -6.38 -6.44
C VAL A 500 1.60 -5.20 -6.58
N SER A 501 0.29 -5.42 -6.48
CA SER A 501 -0.71 -4.36 -6.56
C SER A 501 -1.94 -4.67 -5.70
N THR A 502 -2.56 -3.61 -5.20
CA THR A 502 -3.80 -3.65 -4.44
C THR A 502 -4.87 -2.84 -5.15
N GLY A 503 -6.03 -3.44 -5.38
CA GLY A 503 -7.22 -2.79 -5.91
C GLY A 503 -8.29 -2.69 -4.83
N ILE A 504 -8.79 -1.50 -4.53
CA ILE A 504 -9.83 -1.24 -3.52
C ILE A 504 -11.05 -0.62 -4.20
N TYR A 505 -12.24 -1.15 -3.90
CA TYR A 505 -13.52 -0.59 -4.32
C TYR A 505 -14.33 -0.15 -3.09
N TYR A 506 -14.65 1.15 -3.04
CA TYR A 506 -15.45 1.79 -2.00
C TYR A 506 -16.93 1.68 -2.35
N TYR A 507 -17.56 0.56 -2.03
CA TYR A 507 -18.87 0.22 -2.58
C TYR A 507 -20.05 0.84 -1.82
N SER A 508 -19.86 1.26 -0.57
CA SER A 508 -20.88 2.01 0.18
C SER A 508 -20.26 2.87 1.27
N GLN A 509 -20.66 4.15 1.34
CA GLN A 509 -20.24 5.09 2.36
C GLN A 509 -21.41 6.00 2.76
N GLU A 510 -21.68 6.13 4.06
CA GLU A 510 -22.78 6.94 4.55
C GLU A 510 -22.43 7.62 5.87
N ASN A 511 -22.89 8.86 6.05
CA ASN A 511 -22.77 9.64 7.29
C ASN A 511 -21.33 9.78 7.86
N ILE A 512 -20.32 9.87 7.00
CA ILE A 512 -18.92 10.10 7.40
C ILE A 512 -18.33 11.31 6.68
N THR A 513 -17.39 12.00 7.33
CA THR A 513 -16.58 13.04 6.70
C THR A 513 -15.74 12.44 5.57
N THR A 514 -15.19 13.29 4.71
CA THR A 514 -14.26 12.88 3.66
C THR A 514 -13.13 12.03 4.23
N SER A 515 -12.88 10.87 3.61
CA SER A 515 -11.85 9.92 4.02
C SER A 515 -10.81 9.78 2.90
N HIS A 516 -9.54 9.65 3.26
CA HIS A 516 -8.45 9.48 2.30
C HIS A 516 -7.64 8.21 2.54
N LEU A 517 -6.99 7.75 1.49
CA LEU A 517 -5.92 6.76 1.54
C LEU A 517 -4.60 7.48 1.23
N ALA A 518 -3.77 7.65 2.26
CA ALA A 518 -2.47 8.30 2.13
C ALA A 518 -1.39 7.29 1.73
N PHE A 519 -0.40 7.75 0.98
CA PHE A 519 0.70 6.96 0.44
C PHE A 519 2.04 7.58 0.81
N ARG A 520 3.03 6.73 1.11
CA ARG A 520 4.42 7.11 1.31
C ARG A 520 5.35 6.06 0.72
N LYS A 521 6.59 6.45 0.44
CA LYS A 521 7.63 5.55 -0.09
C LYS A 521 8.92 5.70 0.71
N GLU A 522 9.72 4.65 0.70
CA GLU A 522 11.10 4.70 1.20
C GLU A 522 11.98 5.39 0.16
N VAL A 523 12.83 6.31 0.61
CA VAL A 523 13.74 7.10 -0.23
C VAL A 523 15.18 6.91 0.22
N LYS A 524 16.11 6.94 -0.74
CA LYS A 524 17.53 6.98 -0.43
C LYS A 524 17.88 8.34 0.17
N LEU A 525 18.56 8.31 1.31
CA LEU A 525 19.26 9.46 1.83
C LEU A 525 20.69 9.34 1.33
N ASP A 526 21.14 10.29 0.51
CA ASP A 526 22.56 10.44 0.22
C ASP A 526 23.20 10.98 1.50
N THR A 527 23.65 10.09 2.39
CA THR A 527 24.49 10.51 3.51
C THR A 527 25.78 11.07 2.94
N PRO A 528 26.27 12.23 3.41
CA PRO A 528 27.61 12.69 3.07
C PRO A 528 28.61 11.56 3.29
N ASP A 529 29.53 11.35 2.33
CA ASP A 529 30.59 10.34 2.46
C ASP A 529 31.29 10.52 3.82
N GLU A 530 31.44 9.45 4.61
CA GLU A 530 32.12 9.50 5.92
C GLU A 530 33.56 10.08 5.81
N ASN A 531 34.15 10.04 4.61
CA ASN A 531 35.46 10.60 4.32
C ASN A 531 35.48 12.14 4.13
N GLU A 532 34.34 12.82 4.04
CA GLU A 532 34.24 14.29 4.11
C GLU A 532 33.99 14.80 5.54
N TRP A 533 33.80 13.88 6.51
CA TRP A 533 33.61 14.18 7.93
C TRP A 533 34.93 14.39 8.69
N SER A 534 36.00 14.76 7.98
CA SER A 534 37.21 15.28 8.62
C SER A 534 36.99 16.77 8.89
N GLY A 535 36.54 17.10 10.11
CA GLY A 535 36.78 18.44 10.64
C GLY A 535 38.28 18.68 10.67
N ASP A 536 38.74 19.84 10.20
CA ASP A 536 40.13 20.25 10.41
C ASP A 536 40.36 20.39 11.93
N GLU A 537 41.23 19.56 12.51
CA GLU A 537 41.72 19.76 13.87
C GLU A 537 42.44 21.11 13.95
N PHE A 538 41.82 22.09 14.60
CA PHE A 538 42.50 23.31 15.01
C PHE A 538 42.88 23.19 16.48
N ASP A 539 44.20 23.13 16.72
CA ASP A 539 44.81 23.29 18.04
C ASP A 539 44.69 24.77 18.42
N ASP A 540 43.72 25.12 19.26
CA ASP A 540 43.82 26.40 19.97
C ASP A 540 44.99 26.28 20.95
N ASN A 541 45.81 27.33 21.06
CA ASN A 541 47.02 27.33 21.90
C ASN A 541 46.72 27.24 23.42
N GLU A 542 45.55 26.76 23.82
CA GLU A 542 45.12 26.57 25.20
C GLU A 542 44.79 25.11 25.55
N GLY A 543 44.97 24.16 24.61
CA GLY A 543 44.96 22.73 24.91
C GLY A 543 43.58 22.18 25.28
N ASN A 544 42.51 22.79 24.76
CA ASN A 544 41.17 22.22 24.83
C ASN A 544 40.76 21.71 23.45
N GLU A 545 40.65 20.39 23.31
CA GLU A 545 40.01 19.75 22.16
C GLU A 545 38.55 20.22 22.05
N THR A 546 38.31 21.27 21.27
CA THR A 546 36.96 21.73 20.94
C THR A 546 36.64 21.36 19.50
N TRP A 547 35.78 20.35 19.33
CA TRP A 547 35.13 20.06 18.06
C TRP A 547 34.23 21.23 17.67
N ARG A 548 34.70 22.12 16.79
CA ARG A 548 33.80 23.06 16.11
C ARG A 548 33.03 22.29 15.04
N TRP A 549 31.72 22.17 15.23
CA TRP A 549 30.80 21.90 14.13
C TRP A 549 31.10 22.92 13.03
N ASN A 550 31.47 22.48 11.83
CA ASN A 550 31.60 23.39 10.72
C ASN A 550 30.19 23.94 10.44
N ASN A 551 30.02 25.27 10.40
CA ASN A 551 28.73 25.91 10.04
C ASN A 551 28.15 25.42 8.70
N ARG A 552 28.97 24.75 7.87
CA ARG A 552 28.56 24.04 6.65
C ARG A 552 27.56 22.92 6.89
N ASP A 553 27.60 22.27 8.04
CA ASP A 553 26.75 21.09 8.34
C ASP A 553 25.34 21.54 8.74
N GLN A 554 25.21 22.63 9.50
CA GLN A 554 23.92 23.22 9.87
C GLN A 554 23.22 23.88 8.67
N GLU A 555 23.97 24.54 7.79
CA GLU A 555 23.44 25.10 6.52
C GLU A 555 23.02 24.01 5.51
N ARG A 556 23.55 22.78 5.61
CA ARG A 556 23.18 21.62 4.77
C ARG A 556 21.94 20.88 5.29
N GLU A 557 21.75 20.79 6.61
CA GLU A 557 20.53 20.22 7.21
C GLU A 557 19.29 21.09 6.92
N ASP A 558 19.42 22.42 7.08
CA ASP A 558 18.34 23.37 6.77
C ASP A 558 17.95 23.35 5.28
N ASP A 559 18.91 23.08 4.38
CA ASP A 559 18.62 22.95 2.94
C ASP A 559 17.90 21.64 2.61
N TRP A 560 18.23 20.52 3.28
CA TRP A 560 17.53 19.25 3.09
C TRP A 560 16.05 19.35 3.49
N GLU A 561 15.77 19.86 4.70
CA GLU A 561 14.40 19.97 5.19
C GLU A 561 13.58 20.91 4.30
N ALA A 562 14.13 22.07 3.93
CA ALA A 562 13.45 23.01 3.04
C ALA A 562 13.20 22.43 1.64
N LYS A 563 14.17 21.65 1.11
CA LYS A 563 14.14 21.14 -0.27
C LYS A 563 13.27 19.91 -0.45
N TYR A 564 13.17 19.04 0.55
CA TYR A 564 12.46 17.78 0.45
C TYR A 564 11.25 17.67 1.39
N ASP A 565 11.07 18.63 2.31
CA ASP A 565 10.04 18.61 3.36
C ASP A 565 10.15 17.33 4.20
N MET A 566 11.39 16.99 4.55
CA MET A 566 11.75 15.80 5.30
C MET A 566 12.79 16.15 6.36
N ASN A 567 12.58 15.71 7.59
CA ASN A 567 13.62 15.76 8.62
C ASN A 567 14.65 14.65 8.36
N ILE A 568 15.91 15.05 8.16
CA ILE A 568 17.02 14.12 7.90
C ILE A 568 17.28 13.17 9.08
N LEU A 569 16.98 13.61 10.30
CA LEU A 569 17.15 12.86 11.53
C LEU A 569 16.01 11.85 11.78
N ASP A 570 14.84 12.04 11.16
CA ASP A 570 13.67 11.23 11.52
C ASP A 570 13.38 10.07 10.57
N GLN A 571 13.46 10.17 9.23
CA GLN A 571 12.97 9.09 8.35
C GLN A 571 13.54 9.10 6.91
N PRO A 572 13.86 7.95 6.30
CA PRO A 572 13.89 7.76 4.86
C PRO A 572 12.47 7.51 4.29
N ASN A 573 11.40 8.00 4.92
CA ASN A 573 10.04 7.85 4.41
C ASN A 573 9.48 9.19 3.97
N GLN A 574 9.10 9.29 2.71
CA GLN A 574 8.48 10.48 2.18
C GLN A 574 7.02 10.24 1.82
N GLU A 575 6.12 11.07 2.33
CA GLU A 575 4.72 11.09 1.89
C GLU A 575 4.64 11.52 0.41
N VAL A 576 3.98 10.70 -0.41
CA VAL A 576 3.85 10.90 -1.86
C VAL A 576 2.53 11.62 -2.19
N GLY A 577 1.52 11.45 -1.35
CA GLY A 577 0.21 12.09 -1.48
C GLY A 577 -0.92 11.22 -0.93
N ALA A 578 -2.15 11.69 -1.09
CA ALA A 578 -3.34 10.95 -0.66
C ALA A 578 -4.45 10.99 -1.72
N VAL A 579 -5.23 9.91 -1.78
CA VAL A 579 -6.38 9.76 -2.68
C VAL A 579 -7.67 9.84 -1.87
N GLU A 580 -8.59 10.69 -2.30
CA GLU A 580 -9.93 10.80 -1.71
C GLU A 580 -10.75 9.52 -1.99
N THR A 581 -11.31 8.91 -0.95
CA THR A 581 -12.04 7.63 -1.01
C THR A 581 -13.56 7.88 -1.02
N LYS A 582 -14.12 8.01 -2.21
CA LYS A 582 -15.54 8.33 -2.49
C LYS A 582 -16.38 7.07 -2.70
N GLU A 583 -17.68 7.17 -2.42
CA GLU A 583 -18.59 6.07 -2.73
C GLU A 583 -18.58 5.79 -4.24
N ASN A 584 -18.65 4.51 -4.60
CA ASN A 584 -18.59 4.02 -5.96
C ASN A 584 -17.27 4.37 -6.70
N ARG A 585 -16.17 4.61 -5.97
CA ARG A 585 -14.82 4.74 -6.53
C ARG A 585 -14.04 3.45 -6.37
N ALA A 586 -13.34 3.05 -7.42
CA ALA A 586 -12.28 2.05 -7.37
C ALA A 586 -10.91 2.70 -7.52
N ILE A 587 -9.90 2.16 -6.83
CA ILE A 587 -8.51 2.57 -6.92
C ILE A 587 -7.62 1.34 -7.06
N ALA A 588 -6.52 1.44 -7.80
CA ALA A 588 -5.46 0.45 -7.80
C ALA A 588 -4.10 1.13 -7.68
N PHE A 589 -3.23 0.57 -6.85
CA PHE A 589 -1.91 1.12 -6.55
C PHE A 589 -0.88 0.00 -6.39
N PRO A 590 0.42 0.31 -6.56
CA PRO A 590 1.46 -0.68 -6.40
C PRO A 590 1.78 -0.91 -4.91
N ASN A 591 2.11 -2.14 -4.55
CA ASN A 591 2.40 -2.50 -3.15
C ASN A 591 3.73 -1.93 -2.62
N ILE A 592 4.57 -1.36 -3.50
CA ILE A 592 5.79 -0.63 -3.13
C ILE A 592 5.50 0.68 -2.38
N PHE A 593 4.26 1.19 -2.44
CA PHE A 593 3.84 2.30 -1.61
C PHE A 593 3.27 1.77 -0.29
N GLN A 594 3.86 2.23 0.81
CA GLN A 594 3.19 2.13 2.10
C GLN A 594 1.95 3.01 2.06
N HIS A 595 0.87 2.53 2.66
CA HIS A 595 -0.37 3.27 2.72
C HIS A 595 -0.99 3.23 4.12
N ARG A 596 -1.84 4.23 4.40
CA ARG A 596 -2.69 4.26 5.59
C ARG A 596 -4.04 4.87 5.26
N VAL A 597 -5.08 4.41 5.94
CA VAL A 597 -6.38 5.09 5.95
C VAL A 597 -6.27 6.27 6.91
N GLU A 598 -6.61 7.48 6.46
CA GLU A 598 -6.62 8.66 7.31
C GLU A 598 -7.80 8.69 8.28
N PRO A 599 -7.71 9.45 9.39
CA PRO A 599 -8.82 9.63 10.32
C PRO A 599 -10.07 10.22 9.65
N PHE A 600 -11.25 9.83 10.13
CA PHE A 600 -12.53 10.43 9.75
C PHE A 600 -13.56 10.26 10.88
N GLU A 601 -14.64 11.05 10.86
CA GLU A 601 -15.69 11.01 11.88
C GLU A 601 -17.09 11.09 11.28
N LEU A 602 -18.11 10.88 12.13
CA LEU A 602 -19.51 11.05 11.74
C LEU A 602 -19.83 12.51 11.40
N ILE A 603 -20.61 12.72 10.32
CA ILE A 603 -21.18 14.05 10.00
C ILE A 603 -22.30 14.37 10.99
N ASP A 604 -23.34 13.53 11.02
CA ASP A 604 -24.41 13.56 12.01
C ASP A 604 -24.06 12.57 13.13
N LYS A 605 -23.53 13.11 14.25
CA LYS A 605 -23.08 12.32 15.42
C LYS A 605 -24.22 11.60 16.15
N SER A 606 -25.48 11.83 15.78
CA SER A 606 -26.64 11.14 16.35
C SER A 606 -27.01 9.84 15.62
N LYS A 607 -26.44 9.62 14.43
CA LYS A 607 -26.71 8.44 13.59
C LYS A 607 -25.44 7.65 13.35
N GLU A 608 -25.59 6.36 13.12
CA GLU A 608 -24.47 5.53 12.67
C GLU A 608 -24.00 5.96 11.27
N GLY A 609 -22.77 5.59 10.94
CA GLY A 609 -22.17 5.83 9.65
C GLY A 609 -21.17 4.73 9.32
N HIS A 610 -20.86 4.56 8.04
CA HIS A 610 -19.99 3.46 7.60
C HIS A 610 -19.16 3.80 6.39
N ARG A 611 -18.10 3.00 6.23
CA ARG A 611 -17.29 2.87 5.03
C ARG A 611 -17.05 1.41 4.73
N LYS A 612 -17.57 0.92 3.60
CA LYS A 612 -17.48 -0.48 3.21
C LYS A 612 -16.60 -0.66 1.97
N ILE A 613 -15.72 -1.66 2.01
CA ILE A 613 -14.73 -1.89 0.96
C ILE A 613 -14.66 -3.36 0.51
N LEU A 614 -14.42 -3.54 -0.78
CA LEU A 614 -13.96 -4.79 -1.39
C LEU A 614 -12.53 -4.56 -1.88
N VAL A 615 -11.65 -5.50 -1.61
CA VAL A 615 -10.23 -5.41 -1.95
C VAL A 615 -9.79 -6.67 -2.69
N PHE A 616 -9.05 -6.47 -3.76
CA PHE A 616 -8.31 -7.49 -4.49
C PHE A 616 -6.83 -7.22 -4.33
N PHE A 617 -6.08 -8.15 -3.74
CA PHE A 617 -4.63 -8.11 -3.77
C PHE A 617 -4.12 -9.00 -4.89
N LEU A 618 -3.44 -8.41 -5.86
CA LEU A 618 -2.87 -9.09 -7.00
C LEU A 618 -1.46 -9.56 -6.66
N CYS A 619 -1.30 -10.87 -6.55
CA CYS A 619 0.02 -11.50 -6.44
C CYS A 619 0.76 -11.40 -7.78
N ASP A 620 2.10 -11.37 -7.72
CA ASP A 620 2.95 -11.28 -8.90
C ASP A 620 2.64 -12.42 -9.89
N PRO A 621 2.13 -12.12 -11.11
CA PRO A 621 1.83 -13.13 -12.11
C PRO A 621 3.06 -13.90 -12.60
N SER A 622 4.27 -13.35 -12.39
CA SER A 622 5.53 -13.97 -12.82
C SER A 622 6.11 -14.97 -11.83
N HIS A 623 5.49 -15.17 -10.66
CA HIS A 623 5.95 -16.12 -9.64
C HIS A 623 4.91 -17.19 -9.37
N ASP A 624 5.39 -18.40 -9.08
CA ASP A 624 4.54 -19.50 -8.68
C ASP A 624 4.47 -19.60 -7.16
N ILE A 625 3.26 -19.43 -6.63
CA ILE A 625 2.97 -19.55 -5.21
C ILE A 625 1.76 -20.48 -5.03
N PRO A 626 1.66 -21.22 -3.91
CA PRO A 626 0.52 -22.09 -3.64
C PRO A 626 -0.81 -21.34 -3.70
N THR A 627 -1.85 -21.96 -4.24
CA THR A 627 -3.18 -21.36 -4.40
C THR A 627 -4.25 -22.27 -3.79
N THR A 628 -5.46 -21.77 -3.69
CA THR A 628 -6.64 -22.58 -3.32
C THR A 628 -7.01 -23.64 -4.37
N ARG A 629 -6.29 -23.74 -5.51
CA ARG A 629 -6.39 -24.90 -6.40
C ARG A 629 -5.58 -26.08 -5.85
N THR A 630 -4.42 -25.81 -5.26
CA THR A 630 -3.48 -26.85 -4.81
C THR A 630 -3.63 -27.19 -3.34
N ILE A 631 -4.21 -26.30 -2.53
CA ILE A 631 -4.49 -26.51 -1.10
C ILE A 631 -5.99 -26.77 -0.92
N ALA A 632 -6.37 -27.75 -0.11
CA ALA A 632 -7.77 -28.02 0.18
C ALA A 632 -8.35 -27.01 1.21
N PRO A 633 -9.66 -26.73 1.19
CA PRO A 633 -10.27 -25.86 2.20
C PRO A 633 -10.04 -26.39 3.63
N GLN A 634 -9.54 -25.51 4.50
CA GLN A 634 -9.20 -25.84 5.89
C GLN A 634 -10.39 -25.63 6.86
N GLN A 635 -11.50 -25.07 6.36
CA GLN A 635 -12.69 -24.67 7.14
C GLN A 635 -13.57 -25.88 7.51
N PRO A 636 -14.09 -25.98 8.75
CA PRO A 636 -15.00 -27.05 9.16
C PRO A 636 -16.28 -27.12 8.34
N GLU A 637 -16.88 -25.96 8.01
CA GLU A 637 -18.14 -25.88 7.28
C GLU A 637 -18.05 -26.50 5.88
N PHE A 638 -16.87 -26.37 5.23
CA PHE A 638 -16.63 -27.03 3.95
C PHE A 638 -16.67 -28.55 4.08
N ARG A 639 -16.08 -29.09 5.16
CA ARG A 639 -16.07 -30.54 5.40
C ARG A 639 -17.48 -31.05 5.68
N GLU A 640 -18.30 -30.31 6.41
CA GLU A 640 -19.70 -30.65 6.65
C GLU A 640 -20.49 -30.70 5.34
N GLU A 641 -20.38 -29.69 4.49
CA GLU A 641 -21.02 -29.69 3.17
C GLU A 641 -20.51 -30.80 2.27
N PHE A 642 -19.20 -31.06 2.27
CA PHE A 642 -18.61 -32.15 1.50
C PHE A 642 -19.12 -33.51 1.94
N VAL A 643 -19.19 -33.76 3.25
CA VAL A 643 -19.78 -34.98 3.81
C VAL A 643 -21.25 -35.10 3.43
N GLN A 644 -22.02 -34.02 3.57
CA GLN A 644 -23.42 -34.02 3.19
C GLN A 644 -23.59 -34.34 1.69
N ALA A 645 -22.79 -33.74 0.82
CA ALA A 645 -22.79 -34.04 -0.60
C ALA A 645 -22.36 -35.47 -0.94
N LEU A 646 -21.43 -36.06 -0.18
CA LEU A 646 -21.07 -37.48 -0.32
C LEU A 646 -22.24 -38.40 0.10
N CYS A 647 -22.91 -38.07 1.21
CA CYS A 647 -24.07 -38.80 1.72
C CYS A 647 -25.29 -38.69 0.81
N ASP A 648 -25.50 -37.55 0.15
CA ASP A 648 -26.60 -37.34 -0.80
C ASP A 648 -26.25 -37.81 -2.22
N GLY A 649 -24.97 -38.11 -2.46
CA GLY A 649 -24.43 -38.48 -3.76
C GLY A 649 -24.54 -39.97 -4.10
N PRO A 650 -23.95 -40.39 -5.23
CA PRO A 650 -24.01 -41.77 -5.72
C PRO A 650 -23.43 -42.82 -4.76
N ILE A 651 -22.57 -42.38 -3.84
CA ILE A 651 -21.92 -43.22 -2.82
C ILE A 651 -22.54 -43.04 -1.42
N GLY A 652 -23.70 -42.37 -1.35
CA GLY A 652 -24.42 -42.13 -0.11
C GLY A 652 -24.86 -43.39 0.63
N ASN A 653 -25.10 -44.47 -0.12
CA ASN A 653 -25.48 -45.77 0.41
C ASN A 653 -24.32 -46.60 0.98
N LEU A 654 -23.09 -46.06 1.03
CA LEU A 654 -21.96 -46.76 1.64
C LEU A 654 -22.20 -46.94 3.15
N PRO A 655 -21.73 -48.05 3.75
CA PRO A 655 -21.75 -48.24 5.19
C PRO A 655 -21.06 -47.09 5.94
N PRO A 656 -21.53 -46.71 7.15
CA PRO A 656 -20.94 -45.64 7.96
C PRO A 656 -19.44 -45.80 8.20
N GLU A 657 -18.94 -47.04 8.27
CA GLU A 657 -17.52 -47.36 8.44
C GLU A 657 -16.68 -46.88 7.25
N LEU A 658 -17.21 -46.98 6.01
CA LEU A 658 -16.52 -46.49 4.81
C LEU A 658 -16.56 -44.96 4.73
N HIS A 659 -17.65 -44.32 5.16
CA HIS A 659 -17.69 -42.86 5.29
C HIS A 659 -16.65 -42.38 6.31
N GLN A 660 -16.50 -43.07 7.44
CA GLN A 660 -15.46 -42.75 8.42
C GLN A 660 -14.04 -42.93 7.86
N GLU A 661 -13.79 -43.98 7.09
CA GLU A 661 -12.48 -44.18 6.44
C GLU A 661 -12.19 -43.12 5.37
N ILE A 662 -13.19 -42.66 4.62
CA ILE A 662 -13.04 -41.52 3.69
C ILE A 662 -12.68 -40.26 4.48
N LEU A 663 -13.40 -39.99 5.57
CA LEU A 663 -13.16 -38.83 6.42
C LEU A 663 -11.76 -38.83 7.05
N LYS A 664 -11.23 -39.99 7.45
CA LYS A 664 -9.86 -40.11 7.98
C LYS A 664 -8.78 -39.78 6.95
N ARG A 665 -9.09 -39.91 5.65
CA ARG A 665 -8.15 -39.63 4.55
C ARG A 665 -8.22 -38.20 4.04
N LEU A 666 -9.25 -37.44 4.41
CA LEU A 666 -9.32 -36.01 4.09
C LEU A 666 -8.32 -35.23 4.94
N PRO A 667 -7.75 -34.13 4.40
CA PRO A 667 -6.96 -33.20 5.19
C PRO A 667 -7.67 -32.79 6.48
N PRO A 668 -6.94 -32.60 7.59
CA PRO A 668 -7.53 -32.13 8.84
C PRO A 668 -8.13 -30.74 8.63
N VAL A 669 -9.28 -30.50 9.26
CA VAL A 669 -9.84 -29.13 9.37
C VAL A 669 -9.18 -28.43 10.53
N ILE A 670 -9.14 -27.10 10.45
CA ILE A 670 -8.70 -26.25 11.54
C ILE A 670 -9.99 -25.73 12.22
N SER A 671 -10.07 -25.75 13.54
CA SER A 671 -11.21 -25.15 14.25
C SER A 671 -11.18 -23.62 14.13
N LYS A 672 -12.31 -22.96 14.39
CA LYS A 672 -12.36 -21.48 14.36
C LYS A 672 -11.43 -20.88 15.43
N GLU A 673 -11.38 -21.50 16.61
CA GLU A 673 -10.54 -21.12 17.73
C GLU A 673 -9.06 -21.21 17.37
N GLU A 674 -8.63 -22.32 16.77
CA GLU A 674 -7.24 -22.48 16.27
C GLU A 674 -6.91 -21.47 15.19
N ALA A 675 -7.83 -21.22 14.23
CA ALA A 675 -7.60 -20.24 13.18
C ALA A 675 -7.46 -18.81 13.70
N LEU A 676 -8.21 -18.45 14.75
CA LEU A 676 -8.07 -17.16 15.42
C LEU A 676 -6.72 -17.05 16.15
N GLU A 677 -6.24 -18.14 16.77
CA GLU A 677 -4.93 -18.15 17.41
C GLU A 677 -3.78 -18.04 16.40
N TYR A 678 -3.86 -18.78 15.28
CA TYR A 678 -2.89 -18.63 14.19
C TYR A 678 -2.91 -17.21 13.61
N ARG A 679 -4.10 -16.61 13.46
CA ARG A 679 -4.21 -15.21 13.03
C ARG A 679 -3.52 -14.27 14.01
N ARG A 680 -3.68 -14.48 15.31
CA ARG A 680 -3.01 -13.66 16.34
C ARG A 680 -1.49 -13.73 16.18
N HIS A 681 -0.93 -14.93 16.01
CA HIS A 681 0.50 -15.12 15.76
C HIS A 681 0.98 -14.49 14.45
N LEU A 682 0.21 -14.66 13.36
CA LEU A 682 0.50 -14.05 12.06
C LEU A 682 0.51 -12.53 12.16
N MET A 683 -0.45 -11.93 12.87
CA MET A 683 -0.51 -10.47 13.08
C MET A 683 0.65 -9.98 13.94
N GLU A 684 1.10 -10.76 14.92
CA GLU A 684 2.27 -10.43 15.73
C GLU A 684 3.57 -10.46 14.90
N GLU A 685 3.76 -11.49 14.06
CA GLU A 685 4.90 -11.60 13.14
C GLU A 685 4.93 -10.41 12.17
N ARG A 686 3.78 -10.10 11.56
CA ARG A 686 3.66 -8.96 10.63
C ARG A 686 3.83 -7.62 11.32
N GLY A 687 3.31 -7.45 12.53
CA GLY A 687 3.53 -6.26 13.34
C GLY A 687 5.03 -6.01 13.57
N LYS A 688 5.81 -7.05 13.87
CA LYS A 688 7.27 -6.97 14.00
C LYS A 688 7.95 -6.65 12.67
N ALA A 689 7.52 -7.24 11.56
CA ALA A 689 8.06 -6.93 10.24
C ALA A 689 7.77 -5.48 9.83
N THR A 690 6.53 -5.01 9.96
CA THR A 690 6.15 -3.60 9.68
C THR A 690 6.89 -2.63 10.58
N LYS A 691 7.07 -2.96 11.86
CA LYS A 691 7.85 -2.16 12.80
C LYS A 691 9.33 -2.16 12.40
N LYS A 692 9.91 -3.30 12.03
CA LYS A 692 11.29 -3.40 11.54
C LYS A 692 11.49 -2.68 10.20
N THR A 693 10.49 -2.68 9.32
CA THR A 693 10.49 -1.81 8.15
C THR A 693 10.53 -0.37 8.64
N SER A 694 9.59 0.04 9.48
CA SER A 694 9.53 1.39 10.08
C SER A 694 10.76 1.79 10.93
N GLU A 695 11.53 0.84 11.48
CA GLU A 695 12.71 1.04 12.34
C GLU A 695 14.04 0.87 11.58
N ARG A 696 14.13 0.01 10.56
CA ARG A 696 15.18 0.09 9.52
C ARG A 696 15.10 1.45 8.83
N LEU A 697 13.89 1.99 8.74
CA LEU A 697 13.55 3.36 8.38
C LEU A 697 13.75 4.39 9.52
N GLY A 698 14.44 4.06 10.61
CA GLY A 698 14.79 4.99 11.70
C GLY A 698 16.16 4.73 12.33
N ARG A 699 16.89 3.69 11.91
CA ARG A 699 18.25 3.36 12.34
C ARG A 699 19.23 3.64 11.22
N SER A 700 19.52 4.92 11.00
CA SER A 700 20.85 5.36 10.56
C SER A 700 21.54 6.23 11.62
N THR A 701 21.04 6.26 12.86
CA THR A 701 21.59 7.07 13.95
C THR A 701 21.53 6.31 15.27
N SER A 702 22.40 5.33 15.43
CA SER A 702 22.90 4.97 16.76
C SER A 702 24.32 4.40 16.63
N TYR A 703 25.25 5.23 16.18
CA TYR A 703 26.65 5.06 16.56
C TYR A 703 26.89 5.87 17.84
N HIS A 704 27.72 5.29 18.70
CA HIS A 704 27.87 5.60 20.12
C HIS A 704 28.09 7.08 20.45
N LEU A 705 27.28 7.58 21.41
CA LEU A 705 27.76 8.50 22.44
C LEU A 705 28.14 7.67 23.69
#